data_AF-A0A8B9IK49-F1
#
_entry.id   AF-A0A8B9IK49-F1
#
_cell.length_a   1.000
_cell.length_b   1.000
_cell.length_c   1.000
_cell.angle_alpha   90.00
_cell.angle_beta   90.00
_cell.angle_gamma   90.00
#
_symmetry.space_group_name_H-M   'P 1'
#
loop_
_entity.id
_entity.type
_entity.pdbx_description
1 polymer ?
#
loop_
_entity_poly.entity_id
_entity_poly.type
_entity_poly.pdbx_seq_one_letter_code
_entity_poly.pdbx_strand_id
1 'polypeptide(L)'
;MNNDINPDLNVLAAWSKGYTGLGVVLSILDDGIEKDHPDLSANYDPLASYDFNSNDPDPQPRYNAWDENRHGTRCAGEVAAVANNQICGAGIAYNAKVGGVRMLDGPIMDIVEAQALGLRPQHIHIYSASWGPTDDGRTVDGPGVLAAEAFYRGVTKGRGGLGSIFVWASGNGGINYDNCNCDGYTNSIYTLSVGSVLASGQRPWYSEACSSTLTTTYSSSTRSEVQIVTTDLRHRCTNKHAGTSASAPLAAGMVALALEANPALSWRDVQHLVVRASKPAHLQAEDWAVNGVGRKVSHHYGYGLLDAGLLVELAKAWTGTRPQRRCSVRALRAPRNIGSKLTVSADTSSCSGRTKRIRSLEHVQVQLSLSYSRRGDLVLALTSPMGTTSTLVTVRPYDTSQQGYKDWTFMSTHFWDEDPNGTWTLLLENKGDAYNTGVLSSFILHLHGTDEDMTARRFAASPVDKCLKRDAQGACEGERAPRHTFGQEGTVPPAPGSPMPQLMAPSFCRVRQLLLRLPAAVPALLPAAFLRPDPGSRLHQRSPGLRQLPPLLLHVPGRLGQQLHRLPPCPRLRRALPLLPPSAGFLPRGRAARGPPPSPPDLREPGPLGHPLRHVPQGRARWLAPQLAPAGPGLEGRKDTSPGQSCPCPPF
;
A
#
# COMPACT_ATOMS: atom_id res chain seq x y z
N MET A 1 -7.16 -25.64 12.20
CA MET A 1 -6.20 -24.52 12.05
C MET A 1 -5.73 -24.13 13.45
N ASN A 2 -4.52 -23.56 13.59
CA ASN A 2 -3.98 -23.26 14.91
C ASN A 2 -4.60 -21.96 15.45
N ASN A 3 -5.40 -22.05 16.53
CA ASN A 3 -6.01 -20.91 17.20
C ASN A 3 -5.17 -20.38 18.38
N ASP A 4 -3.99 -20.97 18.64
CA ASP A 4 -3.23 -20.76 19.88
C ASP A 4 -2.31 -19.52 19.84
N ILE A 5 -2.25 -18.80 18.72
CA ILE A 5 -1.45 -17.59 18.53
C ILE A 5 -2.37 -16.37 18.55
N ASN A 6 -2.17 -15.48 19.53
CA ASN A 6 -2.95 -14.26 19.68
C ASN A 6 -2.05 -13.20 20.33
N PRO A 7 -1.96 -11.94 19.84
CA PRO A 7 -2.69 -11.37 18.69
C PRO A 7 -2.26 -11.92 17.32
N ASP A 8 -3.22 -11.99 16.39
CA ASP A 8 -3.04 -12.33 14.97
C ASP A 8 -3.81 -11.35 14.06
N LEU A 9 -3.87 -11.61 12.75
CA LEU A 9 -4.63 -10.78 11.79
C LEU A 9 -6.14 -11.13 11.72
N ASN A 10 -6.63 -11.99 12.61
CA ASN A 10 -8.01 -12.50 12.69
C ASN A 10 -8.56 -13.09 11.37
N VAL A 11 -7.67 -13.68 10.56
CA VAL A 11 -7.97 -14.22 9.23
C VAL A 11 -8.89 -15.44 9.31
N LEU A 12 -8.73 -16.26 10.36
CA LEU A 12 -9.60 -17.41 10.61
C LEU A 12 -11.08 -17.02 10.81
N ALA A 13 -11.35 -15.81 11.32
CA ALA A 13 -12.72 -15.29 11.43
C ALA A 13 -13.31 -14.85 10.08
N ALA A 14 -12.50 -14.58 9.05
CA ALA A 14 -12.98 -14.39 7.68
C ALA A 14 -13.19 -15.76 6.99
N TRP A 15 -12.22 -16.65 7.09
CA TRP A 15 -12.27 -18.00 6.48
C TRP A 15 -13.41 -18.86 7.02
N SER A 16 -13.70 -18.81 8.33
CA SER A 16 -14.83 -19.52 8.95
C SER A 16 -16.22 -19.07 8.44
N LYS A 17 -16.29 -17.94 7.73
CA LYS A 17 -17.51 -17.41 7.10
C LYS A 17 -17.57 -17.69 5.59
N GLY A 18 -16.58 -18.43 5.06
CA GLY A 18 -16.49 -18.81 3.65
C GLY A 18 -15.70 -17.87 2.76
N TYR A 19 -15.19 -16.75 3.28
CA TYR A 19 -14.40 -15.81 2.48
C TYR A 19 -12.94 -16.26 2.43
N THR A 20 -12.42 -16.45 1.22
CA THR A 20 -11.13 -17.08 0.91
C THR A 20 -10.38 -16.39 -0.25
N GLY A 21 -10.91 -15.29 -0.77
CA GLY A 21 -10.42 -14.53 -1.92
C GLY A 21 -11.06 -14.93 -3.26
N LEU A 22 -12.04 -15.84 -3.26
CA LEU A 22 -12.56 -16.44 -4.49
C LEU A 22 -13.11 -15.39 -5.46
N GLY A 23 -12.68 -15.47 -6.71
CA GLY A 23 -13.10 -14.55 -7.78
C GLY A 23 -12.39 -13.19 -7.77
N VAL A 24 -11.56 -12.89 -6.76
CA VAL A 24 -10.70 -11.70 -6.76
C VAL A 24 -9.38 -12.01 -7.47
N VAL A 25 -8.89 -11.03 -8.22
CA VAL A 25 -7.63 -11.11 -8.98
C VAL A 25 -6.67 -10.04 -8.49
N LEU A 26 -5.46 -10.44 -8.10
CA LEU A 26 -4.40 -9.56 -7.62
C LEU A 26 -3.16 -9.63 -8.52
N SER A 27 -2.35 -8.58 -8.50
CA SER A 27 -1.04 -8.56 -9.15
C SER A 27 0.03 -8.03 -8.21
N ILE A 28 1.15 -8.75 -8.13
CA ILE A 28 2.36 -8.31 -7.45
C ILE A 28 3.21 -7.51 -8.45
N LEU A 29 3.50 -6.23 -8.19
CA LEU A 29 4.32 -5.38 -9.07
C LEU A 29 5.75 -5.35 -8.55
N ASP A 30 6.65 -6.17 -9.10
CA ASP A 30 7.92 -6.49 -8.42
C ASP A 30 9.01 -7.07 -9.37
N ASP A 31 9.89 -7.96 -8.88
CA ASP A 31 10.97 -8.63 -9.61
C ASP A 31 10.54 -9.86 -10.45
N GLY A 32 9.28 -10.27 -10.33
CA GLY A 32 8.65 -11.37 -11.06
C GLY A 32 7.86 -12.31 -10.17
N ILE A 33 7.26 -13.35 -10.77
CA ILE A 33 6.57 -14.43 -10.04
C ILE A 33 6.93 -15.78 -10.63
N GLU A 34 7.41 -16.70 -9.78
CA GLU A 34 7.64 -18.10 -10.14
C GLU A 34 6.28 -18.80 -10.34
N LYS A 35 5.67 -18.58 -11.51
CA LYS A 35 4.31 -19.03 -11.85
C LYS A 35 4.11 -20.55 -11.79
N ASP A 36 5.20 -21.29 -11.91
CA ASP A 36 5.27 -22.75 -11.83
C ASP A 36 5.59 -23.26 -10.41
N HIS A 37 5.75 -22.38 -9.42
CA HIS A 37 5.88 -22.77 -8.02
C HIS A 37 4.69 -23.67 -7.62
N PRO A 38 4.93 -24.84 -6.99
CA PRO A 38 3.88 -25.83 -6.75
C PRO A 38 2.76 -25.31 -5.84
N ASP A 39 3.07 -24.34 -5.00
CA ASP A 39 2.13 -23.64 -4.12
C ASP A 39 1.46 -22.38 -4.73
N LEU A 40 1.84 -21.96 -5.94
CA LEU A 40 1.25 -20.80 -6.65
C LEU A 40 0.51 -21.20 -7.93
N SER A 41 0.99 -22.24 -8.63
CA SER A 41 0.57 -22.58 -10.01
C SER A 41 -0.93 -22.79 -10.22
N ALA A 42 -1.68 -23.28 -9.22
CA ALA A 42 -3.13 -23.41 -9.30
C ALA A 42 -3.88 -22.06 -9.21
N ASN A 43 -3.28 -21.07 -8.55
CA ASN A 43 -3.79 -19.71 -8.37
C ASN A 43 -3.17 -18.68 -9.33
N TYR A 44 -2.13 -19.05 -10.07
CA TYR A 44 -1.52 -18.20 -11.07
C TYR A 44 -2.52 -17.74 -12.15
N ASP A 45 -2.43 -16.48 -12.53
CA ASP A 45 -3.22 -15.88 -13.61
C ASP A 45 -2.34 -15.12 -14.63
N PRO A 46 -2.21 -15.62 -15.87
CA PRO A 46 -1.46 -14.93 -16.93
C PRO A 46 -2.15 -13.66 -17.43
N LEU A 47 -3.43 -13.45 -17.13
CA LEU A 47 -4.13 -12.19 -17.41
C LEU A 47 -3.89 -11.14 -16.33
N ALA A 48 -3.32 -11.51 -15.18
CA ALA A 48 -2.83 -10.60 -14.15
C ALA A 48 -1.31 -10.40 -14.21
N SER A 49 -0.66 -10.82 -15.29
CA SER A 49 0.80 -10.89 -15.41
C SER A 49 1.36 -10.26 -16.68
N TYR A 50 2.60 -9.76 -16.59
CA TYR A 50 3.40 -9.28 -17.73
C TYR A 50 4.87 -9.06 -17.32
N ASP A 51 5.81 -9.14 -18.25
CA ASP A 51 7.20 -8.73 -18.04
C ASP A 51 7.51 -7.46 -18.83
N PHE A 52 7.74 -6.34 -18.14
CA PHE A 52 8.14 -5.08 -18.76
C PHE A 52 9.67 -4.91 -18.85
N ASN A 53 10.47 -5.72 -18.15
CA ASN A 53 11.93 -5.73 -18.30
C ASN A 53 12.36 -6.46 -19.59
N SER A 54 11.64 -7.53 -19.96
CA SER A 54 11.85 -8.32 -21.19
C SER A 54 10.83 -8.02 -22.30
N ASN A 55 9.72 -7.34 -21.97
CA ASN A 55 8.62 -6.97 -22.87
C ASN A 55 7.91 -8.17 -23.52
N ASP A 56 7.48 -9.11 -22.67
CA ASP A 56 6.74 -10.31 -23.06
C ASP A 56 5.74 -10.72 -21.95
N PRO A 57 4.84 -11.70 -22.16
CA PRO A 57 3.78 -12.01 -21.20
C PRO A 57 4.22 -12.94 -20.05
N ASP A 58 5.47 -13.42 -19.99
CA ASP A 58 5.95 -14.35 -18.98
C ASP A 58 6.73 -13.64 -17.85
N PRO A 59 6.15 -13.48 -16.65
CA PRO A 59 6.79 -12.78 -15.53
C PRO A 59 7.81 -13.65 -14.75
N GLN A 60 8.33 -14.75 -15.33
CA GLN A 60 9.24 -15.66 -14.63
C GLN A 60 10.48 -14.89 -14.11
N PRO A 61 10.86 -15.03 -12.82
CA PRO A 61 12.02 -14.34 -12.30
C PRO A 61 13.30 -14.90 -12.94
N ARG A 62 14.26 -14.02 -13.24
CA ARG A 62 15.58 -14.44 -13.71
C ARG A 62 16.37 -15.03 -12.54
N TYR A 63 16.63 -16.34 -12.59
CA TYR A 63 17.47 -17.03 -11.61
C TYR A 63 18.94 -16.59 -11.71
N ASN A 64 19.59 -16.38 -10.57
CA ASN A 64 21.03 -16.16 -10.45
C ASN A 64 21.58 -16.88 -9.20
N ALA A 65 22.89 -16.83 -8.94
CA ALA A 65 23.49 -17.51 -7.77
C ALA A 65 23.09 -16.93 -6.40
N TRP A 66 22.50 -15.74 -6.36
CA TRP A 66 22.18 -14.98 -5.15
C TRP A 66 20.68 -14.93 -4.84
N ASP A 67 19.87 -15.53 -5.70
CA ASP A 67 18.41 -15.48 -5.73
C ASP A 67 17.88 -14.06 -5.53
N GLU A 68 18.39 -13.10 -6.30
CA GLU A 68 18.03 -11.68 -6.14
C GLU A 68 16.56 -11.41 -6.47
N ASN A 69 16.07 -12.01 -7.56
CA ASN A 69 14.68 -11.90 -8.03
C ASN A 69 13.75 -12.89 -7.33
N ARG A 70 13.69 -12.85 -5.98
CA ARG A 70 12.88 -13.75 -5.16
C ARG A 70 11.70 -13.04 -4.46
N HIS A 71 11.66 -11.73 -4.53
CA HIS A 71 10.84 -10.88 -3.68
C HIS A 71 9.36 -10.96 -4.08
N GLY A 72 9.03 -10.81 -5.37
CA GLY A 72 7.68 -10.91 -5.88
C GLY A 72 7.08 -12.32 -5.71
N THR A 73 7.92 -13.36 -5.80
CA THR A 73 7.51 -14.76 -5.52
C THR A 73 7.16 -14.98 -4.04
N ARG A 74 7.84 -14.30 -3.10
CA ARG A 74 7.52 -14.33 -1.67
C ARG A 74 6.22 -13.59 -1.37
N CYS A 75 6.07 -12.38 -1.92
CA CYS A 75 4.87 -11.57 -1.79
C CYS A 75 3.62 -12.28 -2.36
N ALA A 76 3.77 -13.00 -3.48
CA ALA A 76 2.67 -13.75 -4.10
C ALA A 76 2.13 -14.88 -3.20
N GLY A 77 3.00 -15.58 -2.46
CA GLY A 77 2.60 -16.63 -1.53
C GLY A 77 1.82 -16.11 -0.33
N GLU A 78 2.20 -14.96 0.21
CA GLU A 78 1.47 -14.32 1.33
C GLU A 78 0.03 -13.98 0.93
N VAL A 79 -0.19 -13.60 -0.32
CA VAL A 79 -1.52 -13.34 -0.87
C VAL A 79 -2.27 -14.65 -1.13
N ALA A 80 -1.73 -15.54 -1.98
CA ALA A 80 -2.50 -16.62 -2.60
C ALA A 80 -1.75 -17.96 -2.75
N ALA A 81 -0.81 -18.29 -1.85
CA ALA A 81 -0.35 -19.67 -1.70
C ALA A 81 -1.54 -20.62 -1.45
N VAL A 82 -1.50 -21.81 -2.06
CA VAL A 82 -2.62 -22.74 -2.13
C VAL A 82 -2.79 -23.49 -0.82
N ALA A 83 -3.92 -23.31 -0.13
CA ALA A 83 -4.19 -24.02 1.11
C ALA A 83 -4.43 -25.53 0.89
N ASN A 84 -4.10 -26.33 1.92
CA ASN A 84 -4.41 -27.76 2.03
C ASN A 84 -3.72 -28.69 1.00
N ASN A 85 -2.64 -28.25 0.35
CA ASN A 85 -1.84 -29.02 -0.61
C ASN A 85 -0.60 -29.73 0.00
N GLN A 86 -0.36 -29.57 1.32
CA GLN A 86 0.82 -30.06 2.06
C GLN A 86 2.17 -29.42 1.65
N ILE A 87 2.15 -28.27 0.99
CA ILE A 87 3.33 -27.50 0.56
C ILE A 87 3.35 -26.17 1.33
N CYS A 88 4.53 -25.72 1.75
CA CYS A 88 4.81 -24.45 2.45
C CYS A 88 3.79 -24.01 3.52
N GLY A 89 2.71 -23.32 3.13
CA GLY A 89 1.76 -22.68 4.04
C GLY A 89 0.38 -22.47 3.42
N ALA A 90 -0.13 -21.25 3.50
CA ALA A 90 -1.35 -20.80 2.82
C ALA A 90 -1.35 -19.28 2.72
N GLY A 91 -1.81 -18.74 1.61
CA GLY A 91 -2.02 -17.29 1.44
C GLY A 91 -3.24 -16.83 2.21
N ILE A 92 -3.26 -15.55 2.60
CA ILE A 92 -4.41 -14.91 3.28
C ILE A 92 -5.70 -15.09 2.46
N ALA A 93 -5.58 -15.02 1.14
CA ALA A 93 -6.62 -15.18 0.14
C ALA A 93 -6.31 -16.39 -0.78
N TYR A 94 -6.17 -17.58 -0.19
CA TYR A 94 -5.73 -18.81 -0.87
C TYR A 94 -6.61 -19.33 -2.02
N ASN A 95 -7.78 -18.73 -2.29
CA ASN A 95 -8.60 -19.01 -3.48
C ASN A 95 -8.66 -17.82 -4.47
N ALA A 96 -7.96 -16.72 -4.19
CA ALA A 96 -7.79 -15.63 -5.13
C ALA A 96 -6.88 -16.04 -6.29
N LYS A 97 -7.00 -15.32 -7.40
CA LYS A 97 -6.03 -15.39 -8.49
C LYS A 97 -4.93 -14.38 -8.29
N VAL A 98 -3.69 -14.79 -8.55
CA VAL A 98 -2.49 -13.96 -8.41
C VAL A 98 -1.68 -13.97 -9.71
N GLY A 99 -1.35 -12.79 -10.20
CA GLY A 99 -0.33 -12.60 -11.22
C GLY A 99 0.87 -11.84 -10.67
N GLY A 100 1.88 -11.68 -11.52
CA GLY A 100 3.07 -10.91 -11.22
C GLY A 100 3.49 -10.08 -12.40
N VAL A 101 3.99 -8.89 -12.12
CA VAL A 101 4.58 -7.99 -13.10
C VAL A 101 6.07 -7.89 -12.80
N ARG A 102 6.90 -8.41 -13.70
CA ARG A 102 8.36 -8.25 -13.65
C ARG A 102 8.70 -6.87 -14.21
N MET A 103 9.05 -5.96 -13.31
CA MET A 103 9.41 -4.57 -13.63
C MET A 103 10.63 -4.03 -12.84
N LEU A 104 11.01 -4.66 -11.73
CA LEU A 104 12.18 -4.27 -10.93
C LEU A 104 13.52 -4.88 -11.39
N ASP A 105 13.53 -5.91 -12.23
CA ASP A 105 14.76 -6.56 -12.71
C ASP A 105 15.31 -5.89 -13.98
N GLY A 106 15.51 -4.58 -13.90
CA GLY A 106 15.99 -3.75 -15.02
C GLY A 106 15.84 -2.25 -14.76
N PRO A 107 16.07 -1.40 -15.78
CA PRO A 107 15.92 0.04 -15.64
C PRO A 107 14.46 0.44 -15.37
N ILE A 108 14.21 0.98 -14.19
CA ILE A 108 12.91 1.53 -13.80
C ILE A 108 12.78 2.94 -14.40
N MET A 109 11.69 3.18 -15.12
CA MET A 109 11.38 4.46 -15.76
C MET A 109 9.87 4.75 -15.60
N ASP A 110 9.48 6.02 -15.59
CA ASP A 110 8.08 6.50 -15.50
C ASP A 110 7.12 5.75 -16.45
N ILE A 111 7.56 5.40 -17.67
CA ILE A 111 6.75 4.61 -18.60
C ILE A 111 6.54 3.16 -18.15
N VAL A 112 7.54 2.52 -17.54
CA VAL A 112 7.46 1.14 -17.02
C VAL A 112 6.55 1.10 -15.79
N GLU A 113 6.73 2.04 -14.88
CA GLU A 113 5.88 2.22 -13.69
C GLU A 113 4.41 2.45 -14.11
N ALA A 114 4.17 3.36 -15.05
CA ALA A 114 2.84 3.65 -15.58
C ALA A 114 2.18 2.45 -16.30
N GLN A 115 2.96 1.64 -17.02
CA GLN A 115 2.47 0.44 -17.68
C GLN A 115 2.16 -0.68 -16.68
N ALA A 116 2.97 -0.85 -15.63
CA ALA A 116 2.73 -1.80 -14.54
C ALA A 116 1.46 -1.43 -13.74
N LEU A 117 1.36 -0.17 -13.28
CA LEU A 117 0.17 0.38 -12.61
C LEU A 117 -1.08 0.34 -13.49
N GLY A 118 -0.90 0.49 -14.80
CA GLY A 118 -1.95 0.47 -15.82
C GLY A 118 -2.27 -0.90 -16.41
N LEU A 119 -1.69 -2.00 -15.91
CA LEU A 119 -1.88 -3.33 -16.49
C LEU A 119 -3.32 -3.81 -16.29
N ARG A 120 -4.11 -3.90 -17.38
CA ARG A 120 -5.43 -4.56 -17.44
C ARG A 120 -6.36 -4.24 -16.25
N PRO A 121 -6.65 -2.95 -15.96
CA PRO A 121 -7.38 -2.53 -14.76
C PRO A 121 -8.88 -2.89 -14.74
N GLN A 122 -9.39 -3.61 -15.74
CA GLN A 122 -10.74 -4.20 -15.73
C GLN A 122 -10.74 -5.67 -15.27
N HIS A 123 -9.56 -6.28 -15.18
CA HIS A 123 -9.37 -7.69 -14.80
C HIS A 123 -8.68 -7.79 -13.43
N ILE A 124 -7.60 -7.04 -13.24
CA ILE A 124 -6.87 -6.96 -11.97
C ILE A 124 -7.66 -6.05 -11.02
N HIS A 125 -7.92 -6.53 -9.81
CA HIS A 125 -8.68 -5.81 -8.79
C HIS A 125 -7.77 -5.01 -7.86
N ILE A 126 -6.69 -5.65 -7.41
CA ILE A 126 -5.74 -5.13 -6.43
C ILE A 126 -4.32 -5.27 -6.99
N TYR A 127 -3.53 -4.22 -6.82
CA TYR A 127 -2.10 -4.19 -7.14
C TYR A 127 -1.35 -4.05 -5.83
N SER A 128 -0.41 -4.96 -5.55
CA SER A 128 0.47 -4.88 -4.38
C SER A 128 1.88 -4.50 -4.85
N ALA A 129 2.46 -3.47 -4.23
CA ALA A 129 3.78 -2.96 -4.55
C ALA A 129 4.55 -2.59 -3.28
N SER A 130 5.88 -2.66 -3.35
CA SER A 130 6.78 -2.41 -2.22
C SER A 130 8.08 -1.75 -2.66
N TRP A 131 7.97 -0.89 -3.68
CA TRP A 131 9.04 -0.10 -4.28
C TRP A 131 8.68 1.39 -4.23
N GLY A 132 9.70 2.22 -4.34
CA GLY A 132 9.61 3.68 -4.25
C GLY A 132 11.00 4.29 -4.47
N PRO A 133 11.23 5.53 -4.00
CA PRO A 133 12.55 6.14 -3.95
C PRO A 133 13.51 5.37 -3.03
N THR A 134 14.77 5.80 -2.97
CA THR A 134 15.72 5.19 -2.02
C THR A 134 15.40 5.60 -0.59
N ASP A 135 15.18 4.62 0.28
CA ASP A 135 14.97 4.72 1.74
C ASP A 135 16.20 5.24 2.53
N ASP A 136 16.86 6.30 2.07
CA ASP A 136 18.18 6.75 2.54
C ASP A 136 18.16 7.87 3.61
N GLY A 137 16.97 8.36 3.98
CA GLY A 137 16.80 9.48 4.90
C GLY A 137 17.07 10.85 4.26
N ARG A 138 17.13 10.94 2.92
CA ARG A 138 17.54 12.16 2.18
C ARG A 138 16.66 12.43 0.97
N THR A 139 16.26 11.38 0.27
CA THR A 139 15.51 11.44 -0.98
C THR A 139 14.14 12.09 -0.75
N VAL A 140 13.66 12.83 -1.76
CA VAL A 140 12.28 13.32 -1.84
C VAL A 140 11.91 13.18 -3.30
N ASP A 141 11.15 12.15 -3.64
CA ASP A 141 10.82 11.79 -5.02
C ASP A 141 9.52 10.96 -5.06
N GLY A 142 8.96 10.77 -6.24
CA GLY A 142 7.65 10.10 -6.38
C GLY A 142 7.30 9.74 -7.82
N PRO A 143 6.03 9.40 -8.08
CA PRO A 143 5.60 9.03 -9.43
C PRO A 143 5.85 10.15 -10.43
N GLY A 144 6.45 9.77 -11.56
CA GLY A 144 6.54 10.63 -12.74
C GLY A 144 5.15 10.94 -13.32
N VAL A 145 5.13 11.71 -14.41
CA VAL A 145 3.88 12.22 -14.99
C VAL A 145 3.00 11.08 -15.52
N LEU A 146 3.61 10.02 -16.05
CA LEU A 146 2.89 8.87 -16.58
C LEU A 146 2.39 7.98 -15.43
N ALA A 147 3.20 7.72 -14.41
CA ALA A 147 2.82 6.93 -13.24
C ALA A 147 1.70 7.61 -12.43
N ALA A 148 1.76 8.93 -12.26
CA ALA A 148 0.71 9.71 -11.61
C ALA A 148 -0.63 9.66 -12.37
N GLU A 149 -0.61 9.75 -13.71
CA GLU A 149 -1.80 9.56 -14.56
C GLU A 149 -2.27 8.10 -14.54
N ALA A 150 -1.37 7.11 -14.43
CA ALA A 150 -1.73 5.71 -14.30
C ALA A 150 -2.48 5.43 -13.00
N PHE A 151 -2.03 5.97 -11.85
CA PHE A 151 -2.78 5.92 -10.60
C PHE A 151 -4.17 6.56 -10.75
N TYR A 152 -4.24 7.79 -11.26
CA TYR A 152 -5.51 8.50 -11.44
C TYR A 152 -6.48 7.73 -12.34
N ARG A 153 -6.00 7.17 -13.46
CA ARG A 153 -6.80 6.32 -14.35
C ARG A 153 -7.19 4.99 -13.70
N GLY A 154 -6.32 4.40 -12.89
CA GLY A 154 -6.61 3.21 -12.11
C GLY A 154 -7.80 3.44 -11.18
N VAL A 155 -7.74 4.44 -10.31
CA VAL A 155 -8.81 4.72 -9.34
C VAL A 155 -10.09 5.28 -9.96
N THR A 156 -10.05 5.89 -11.15
CA THR A 156 -11.25 6.46 -11.81
C THR A 156 -11.91 5.53 -12.83
N LYS A 157 -11.15 4.61 -13.45
CA LYS A 157 -11.65 3.77 -14.56
C LYS A 157 -11.50 2.29 -14.29
N GLY A 158 -10.60 1.86 -13.40
CA GLY A 158 -10.41 0.45 -13.05
C GLY A 158 -11.67 -0.17 -12.42
N ARG A 159 -11.76 -1.50 -12.46
CA ARG A 159 -12.89 -2.30 -11.94
C ARG A 159 -14.26 -1.74 -12.33
N GLY A 160 -14.47 -1.46 -13.62
CA GLY A 160 -15.73 -0.90 -14.13
C GLY A 160 -16.07 0.51 -13.63
N GLY A 161 -15.09 1.27 -13.12
CA GLY A 161 -15.28 2.58 -12.49
C GLY A 161 -15.34 2.56 -10.96
N LEU A 162 -15.24 1.38 -10.31
CA LEU A 162 -15.05 1.28 -8.85
C LEU A 162 -13.64 1.71 -8.42
N GLY A 163 -12.69 1.68 -9.33
CA GLY A 163 -11.29 2.00 -9.12
C GLY A 163 -10.44 0.81 -8.73
N SER A 164 -9.28 0.68 -9.38
CA SER A 164 -8.18 -0.17 -8.96
C SER A 164 -7.77 0.16 -7.52
N ILE A 165 -7.43 -0.87 -6.74
CA ILE A 165 -6.89 -0.68 -5.39
C ILE A 165 -5.38 -0.90 -5.45
N PHE A 166 -4.61 0.10 -5.03
CA PHE A 166 -3.16 0.01 -4.93
C PHE A 166 -2.78 -0.11 -3.46
N VAL A 167 -2.14 -1.21 -3.06
CA VAL A 167 -1.63 -1.45 -1.70
C VAL A 167 -0.12 -1.27 -1.73
N TRP A 168 0.41 -0.48 -0.80
CA TRP A 168 1.80 -0.02 -0.82
C TRP A 168 2.49 -0.23 0.53
N ALA A 169 3.72 -0.73 0.51
CA ALA A 169 4.56 -0.76 1.70
C ALA A 169 5.03 0.66 2.07
N SER A 170 5.12 0.97 3.37
CA SER A 170 5.47 2.31 3.84
C SER A 170 6.98 2.64 3.85
N GLY A 171 7.85 1.84 3.23
CA GLY A 171 9.31 2.05 3.23
C GLY A 171 10.06 1.37 4.39
N ASN A 172 11.39 1.22 4.25
CA ASN A 172 12.29 0.52 5.19
C ASN A 172 13.41 1.44 5.74
N GLY A 173 13.32 2.75 5.55
CA GLY A 173 14.29 3.78 5.91
C GLY A 173 14.33 4.19 7.38
N GLY A 174 13.63 3.49 8.28
CA GLY A 174 13.54 3.85 9.70
C GLY A 174 14.90 3.99 10.41
N ILE A 175 15.90 3.17 10.05
CA ILE A 175 17.28 3.30 10.58
C ILE A 175 18.01 4.54 10.06
N ASN A 176 17.60 5.03 8.89
CA ASN A 176 18.11 6.24 8.27
C ASN A 176 17.33 7.49 8.70
N TYR A 177 16.40 7.35 9.66
CA TYR A 177 15.47 8.39 10.10
C TYR A 177 14.64 8.95 8.94
N ASP A 178 14.28 8.09 7.97
CA ASP A 178 13.45 8.52 6.86
C ASP A 178 11.98 8.71 7.27
N ASN A 179 11.23 9.40 6.42
CA ASN A 179 9.85 9.74 6.62
C ASN A 179 9.08 9.51 5.32
N CYS A 180 8.16 8.55 5.34
CA CYS A 180 7.45 8.10 4.14
C CYS A 180 6.55 9.16 3.47
N ASN A 181 6.31 10.34 4.07
CA ASN A 181 5.72 11.47 3.33
C ASN A 181 6.71 12.15 2.35
N CYS A 182 7.97 11.70 2.29
CA CYS A 182 8.97 12.05 1.27
C CYS A 182 9.00 11.06 0.10
N ASP A 183 8.31 9.91 0.19
CA ASP A 183 8.01 9.02 -0.92
C ASP A 183 6.62 9.36 -1.49
N GLY A 184 6.58 9.83 -2.74
CA GLY A 184 5.34 10.22 -3.41
C GLY A 184 4.41 9.05 -3.78
N TYR A 185 4.87 7.79 -3.72
CA TYR A 185 4.06 6.60 -3.95
C TYR A 185 3.21 6.27 -2.71
N THR A 186 3.86 6.06 -1.56
CA THR A 186 3.16 5.78 -0.29
C THR A 186 2.35 6.99 0.23
N ASN A 187 2.80 8.21 -0.05
CA ASN A 187 2.12 9.47 0.29
C ASN A 187 0.93 9.82 -0.66
N SER A 188 0.70 9.05 -1.71
CA SER A 188 -0.42 9.25 -2.64
C SER A 188 -1.76 8.98 -1.96
N ILE A 189 -2.81 9.75 -2.29
CA ILE A 189 -4.18 9.43 -1.83
C ILE A 189 -4.72 8.15 -2.47
N TYR A 190 -4.16 7.77 -3.63
CA TYR A 190 -4.60 6.63 -4.44
C TYR A 190 -4.02 5.29 -3.96
N THR A 191 -3.02 5.32 -3.09
CA THR A 191 -2.43 4.13 -2.46
C THR A 191 -2.99 3.92 -1.05
N LEU A 192 -3.08 2.67 -0.66
CA LEU A 192 -3.37 2.23 0.70
C LEU A 192 -2.01 1.87 1.31
N SER A 193 -1.43 2.83 2.03
CA SER A 193 -0.11 2.68 2.66
C SER A 193 -0.19 1.82 3.93
N VAL A 194 0.73 0.86 4.03
CA VAL A 194 0.77 -0.18 5.06
C VAL A 194 2.13 -0.19 5.77
N GLY A 195 2.10 0.08 7.08
CA GLY A 195 3.24 -0.05 7.99
C GLY A 195 3.40 -1.47 8.55
N SER A 196 4.45 -1.67 9.35
CA SER A 196 4.79 -2.96 9.96
C SER A 196 4.78 -2.95 11.48
N VAL A 197 4.35 -4.07 12.08
CA VAL A 197 4.63 -4.40 13.48
C VAL A 197 5.30 -5.76 13.61
N LEU A 198 6.19 -5.92 14.58
CA LEU A 198 6.73 -7.22 14.98
C LEU A 198 5.67 -8.04 15.75
N ALA A 199 5.83 -9.36 15.81
CA ALA A 199 4.97 -10.24 16.61
C ALA A 199 4.86 -9.84 18.10
N SER A 200 5.85 -9.12 18.64
CA SER A 200 5.84 -8.57 20.02
C SER A 200 4.97 -7.31 20.21
N GLY A 201 4.30 -6.82 19.16
CA GLY A 201 3.58 -5.54 19.18
C GLY A 201 4.47 -4.31 19.12
N GLN A 202 5.78 -4.47 18.88
CA GLN A 202 6.76 -3.39 18.81
C GLN A 202 7.05 -2.95 17.37
N ARG A 203 7.43 -1.67 17.21
CA ARG A 203 7.86 -1.08 15.94
C ARG A 203 9.16 -1.76 15.45
N PRO A 204 9.22 -2.28 14.21
CA PRO A 204 10.46 -2.74 13.61
C PRO A 204 11.42 -1.57 13.39
N TRP A 205 12.72 -1.81 13.53
CA TRP A 205 13.76 -0.78 13.38
C TRP A 205 13.81 -0.13 11.98
N TYR A 206 13.32 -0.82 10.95
CA TYR A 206 13.25 -0.33 9.57
C TYR A 206 11.97 0.47 9.27
N SER A 207 10.92 0.36 10.09
CA SER A 207 9.62 0.94 9.74
C SER A 207 9.69 2.46 9.76
N GLU A 208 9.36 3.08 8.64
CA GLU A 208 9.21 4.53 8.56
C GLU A 208 7.94 5.01 9.23
N ALA A 209 7.92 6.30 9.54
CA ALA A 209 6.82 6.97 10.22
C ALA A 209 6.36 8.16 9.39
N CYS A 210 5.08 8.23 9.05
CA CYS A 210 4.49 9.35 8.34
C CYS A 210 2.98 9.36 8.50
N SER A 211 2.35 10.48 8.16
CA SER A 211 0.90 10.65 8.33
C SER A 211 0.06 10.12 7.17
N SER A 212 0.68 9.66 6.08
CA SER A 212 0.00 8.97 4.98
C SER A 212 -0.30 7.49 5.26
N THR A 213 0.47 6.84 6.16
CA THR A 213 0.22 5.45 6.59
C THR A 213 -1.20 5.29 7.11
N LEU A 214 -1.92 4.30 6.59
CA LEU A 214 -3.36 4.12 6.85
C LEU A 214 -3.61 2.97 7.84
N THR A 215 -2.83 1.90 7.74
CA THR A 215 -2.92 0.72 8.62
C THR A 215 -1.57 0.03 8.79
N THR A 216 -1.53 -1.00 9.63
CA THR A 216 -0.39 -1.90 9.81
C THR A 216 -0.82 -3.36 9.70
N THR A 217 0.09 -4.22 9.27
CA THR A 217 0.03 -5.68 9.41
C THR A 217 1.32 -6.20 10.04
N TYR A 218 1.40 -7.50 10.32
CA TYR A 218 2.64 -8.09 10.84
C TYR A 218 3.71 -8.15 9.76
N SER A 219 4.95 -7.94 10.20
CA SER A 219 6.14 -8.38 9.49
C SER A 219 7.21 -8.74 10.52
N SER A 220 8.43 -8.92 10.05
CA SER A 220 9.57 -9.35 10.84
C SER A 220 10.81 -8.53 10.53
N SER A 221 11.83 -8.69 11.35
CA SER A 221 13.19 -8.27 11.04
C SER A 221 14.09 -9.49 10.85
N THR A 222 15.25 -9.31 10.22
CA THR A 222 16.27 -10.37 10.09
C THR A 222 16.77 -10.95 11.42
N ARG A 223 16.49 -10.29 12.56
CA ARG A 223 16.81 -10.73 13.92
C ARG A 223 15.60 -11.25 14.71
N SER A 224 14.41 -11.25 14.12
CA SER A 224 13.19 -11.72 14.79
C SER A 224 13.17 -13.25 14.83
N GLU A 225 12.76 -13.82 15.96
CA GLU A 225 12.64 -15.28 16.15
C GLU A 225 11.54 -15.88 15.27
N VAL A 226 10.42 -15.15 15.15
CA VAL A 226 9.33 -15.45 14.21
C VAL A 226 9.44 -14.48 13.04
N GLN A 227 9.37 -15.02 11.83
CA GLN A 227 9.41 -14.26 10.58
C GLN A 227 8.29 -14.73 9.63
N ILE A 228 8.05 -13.99 8.55
CA ILE A 228 7.01 -14.33 7.59
C ILE A 228 7.37 -15.63 6.88
N VAL A 229 6.39 -16.54 6.84
CA VAL A 229 6.46 -17.84 6.16
C VAL A 229 5.68 -17.76 4.86
N THR A 230 6.34 -18.06 3.74
CA THR A 230 5.77 -17.95 2.40
C THR A 230 6.55 -18.80 1.38
N THR A 231 6.12 -18.79 0.12
CA THR A 231 6.81 -19.36 -1.04
C THR A 231 8.13 -18.64 -1.31
N ASP A 232 9.08 -19.31 -1.96
CA ASP A 232 10.41 -18.76 -2.26
C ASP A 232 10.95 -19.32 -3.57
N LEU A 233 11.83 -18.55 -4.22
CA LEU A 233 12.38 -18.88 -5.52
C LEU A 233 13.03 -20.27 -5.53
N ARG A 234 12.89 -20.99 -6.65
CA ARG A 234 13.31 -22.39 -6.89
C ARG A 234 12.40 -23.43 -6.25
N HIS A 235 11.09 -23.18 -6.24
CA HIS A 235 10.06 -24.08 -5.72
C HIS A 235 10.26 -24.41 -4.23
N ARG A 236 10.73 -23.44 -3.45
CA ARG A 236 11.09 -23.60 -2.03
C ARG A 236 10.10 -22.87 -1.12
N CYS A 237 10.15 -23.19 0.16
CA CYS A 237 9.50 -22.40 1.19
C CYS A 237 10.54 -21.55 1.93
N THR A 238 10.16 -20.36 2.38
CA THR A 238 10.97 -19.54 3.27
C THR A 238 10.23 -19.27 4.57
N ASN A 239 10.98 -19.20 5.66
CA ASN A 239 10.56 -18.64 6.95
C ASN A 239 11.42 -17.42 7.29
N LYS A 240 11.86 -16.66 6.26
CA LYS A 240 12.80 -15.54 6.36
C LYS A 240 12.41 -14.39 5.43
N HIS A 241 11.12 -14.04 5.40
CA HIS A 241 10.66 -12.80 4.77
C HIS A 241 10.33 -11.73 5.84
N ALA A 242 10.60 -10.48 5.50
CA ALA A 242 10.84 -9.37 6.43
C ALA A 242 10.76 -8.02 5.68
N GLY A 243 10.64 -6.92 6.43
CA GLY A 243 10.49 -5.57 5.86
C GLY A 243 9.02 -5.15 5.71
N THR A 244 8.75 -3.86 5.48
CA THR A 244 7.38 -3.39 5.16
C THR A 244 6.84 -4.02 3.88
N SER A 245 7.74 -4.50 3.02
CA SER A 245 7.41 -5.23 1.81
C SER A 245 6.67 -6.56 2.02
N ALA A 246 6.75 -7.17 3.21
CA ALA A 246 5.92 -8.33 3.58
C ALA A 246 4.57 -7.90 4.24
N SER A 247 4.47 -6.67 4.75
CA SER A 247 3.22 -6.17 5.33
C SER A 247 2.16 -5.85 4.26
N ALA A 248 2.57 -5.24 3.15
CA ALA A 248 1.67 -4.86 2.06
C ALA A 248 0.95 -6.06 1.39
N PRO A 249 1.62 -7.18 1.05
CA PRO A 249 0.98 -8.39 0.52
C PRO A 249 -0.07 -8.98 1.46
N LEU A 250 0.22 -9.05 2.77
CA LEU A 250 -0.76 -9.51 3.76
C LEU A 250 -2.02 -8.62 3.75
N ALA A 251 -1.85 -7.29 3.76
CA ALA A 251 -2.96 -6.36 3.66
C ALA A 251 -3.73 -6.50 2.32
N ALA A 252 -3.04 -6.71 1.20
CA ALA A 252 -3.67 -6.94 -0.10
C ALA A 252 -4.53 -8.23 -0.10
N GLY A 253 -4.04 -9.31 0.52
CA GLY A 253 -4.83 -10.52 0.74
C GLY A 253 -6.06 -10.27 1.63
N MET A 254 -5.93 -9.51 2.71
CA MET A 254 -7.08 -9.16 3.58
C MET A 254 -8.13 -8.32 2.85
N VAL A 255 -7.69 -7.38 1.99
CA VAL A 255 -8.58 -6.61 1.11
C VAL A 255 -9.27 -7.51 0.08
N ALA A 256 -8.60 -8.56 -0.42
CA ALA A 256 -9.26 -9.53 -1.31
C ALA A 256 -10.42 -10.27 -0.62
N LEU A 257 -10.27 -10.67 0.65
CA LEU A 257 -11.38 -11.25 1.43
C LEU A 257 -12.57 -10.27 1.54
N ALA A 258 -12.30 -8.98 1.69
CA ALA A 258 -13.34 -7.94 1.73
C ALA A 258 -14.00 -7.68 0.37
N LEU A 259 -13.26 -7.78 -0.74
CA LEU A 259 -13.81 -7.66 -2.09
C LEU A 259 -14.65 -8.86 -2.51
N GLU A 260 -14.31 -10.07 -2.08
CA GLU A 260 -15.20 -11.24 -2.24
C GLU A 260 -16.50 -11.03 -1.45
N ALA A 261 -16.41 -10.49 -0.23
CA ALA A 261 -17.56 -10.20 0.60
C ALA A 261 -18.46 -9.07 0.06
N ASN A 262 -17.89 -8.11 -0.66
CA ASN A 262 -18.63 -7.05 -1.35
C ASN A 262 -17.87 -6.57 -2.61
N PRO A 263 -18.15 -7.14 -3.80
CA PRO A 263 -17.45 -6.77 -5.04
C PRO A 263 -17.68 -5.32 -5.49
N ALA A 264 -18.73 -4.66 -4.97
CA ALA A 264 -19.12 -3.30 -5.32
C ALA A 264 -18.37 -2.20 -4.55
N LEU A 265 -17.44 -2.56 -3.65
CA LEU A 265 -16.62 -1.59 -2.93
C LEU A 265 -15.72 -0.81 -3.89
N SER A 266 -15.78 0.52 -3.86
CA SER A 266 -14.82 1.39 -4.53
C SER A 266 -13.46 1.42 -3.81
N TRP A 267 -12.43 1.93 -4.47
CA TRP A 267 -11.11 2.15 -3.86
C TRP A 267 -11.16 2.98 -2.56
N ARG A 268 -12.06 3.98 -2.50
CA ARG A 268 -12.33 4.78 -1.28
C ARG A 268 -13.07 3.99 -0.22
N ASP A 269 -14.05 3.17 -0.60
CA ASP A 269 -14.77 2.34 0.37
C ASP A 269 -13.82 1.39 1.11
N VAL A 270 -12.87 0.79 0.39
CA VAL A 270 -11.82 -0.04 1.00
C VAL A 270 -10.99 0.76 2.02
N GLN A 271 -10.55 1.97 1.69
CA GLN A 271 -9.82 2.81 2.65
C GLN A 271 -10.68 3.18 3.88
N HIS A 272 -11.94 3.57 3.69
CA HIS A 272 -12.89 3.84 4.79
C HIS A 272 -13.11 2.62 5.70
N LEU A 273 -13.17 1.42 5.11
CA LEU A 273 -13.31 0.15 5.82
C LEU A 273 -12.05 -0.18 6.63
N VAL A 274 -10.86 0.00 6.05
CA VAL A 274 -9.58 -0.22 6.74
C VAL A 274 -9.44 0.70 7.96
N VAL A 275 -9.71 2.02 7.84
CA VAL A 275 -9.75 2.96 8.99
C VAL A 275 -10.65 2.49 10.14
N ARG A 276 -11.68 1.69 9.85
CA ARG A 276 -12.66 1.16 10.82
C ARG A 276 -12.37 -0.27 11.28
N ALA A 277 -11.57 -1.02 10.53
CA ALA A 277 -11.18 -2.40 10.82
C ALA A 277 -9.84 -2.50 11.55
N SER A 278 -9.00 -1.47 11.47
CA SER A 278 -7.71 -1.42 12.17
C SER A 278 -7.88 -1.23 13.69
N LYS A 279 -7.06 -1.94 14.46
CA LYS A 279 -7.08 -1.98 15.93
C LYS A 279 -5.76 -1.45 16.52
N PRO A 280 -5.79 -0.38 17.32
CA PRO A 280 -4.63 0.11 18.07
C PRO A 280 -4.18 -0.83 19.22
N ALA A 281 -5.02 -1.79 19.60
CA ALA A 281 -4.75 -2.68 20.73
C ALA A 281 -3.47 -3.52 20.50
N HIS A 282 -2.70 -3.73 21.56
CA HIS A 282 -1.44 -4.47 21.57
C HIS A 282 -0.26 -3.83 20.80
N LEU A 283 -0.45 -2.65 20.19
CA LEU A 283 0.61 -1.93 19.46
C LEU A 283 1.29 -0.87 20.34
N GLN A 284 2.61 -0.95 20.45
CA GLN A 284 3.45 -0.07 21.28
C GLN A 284 4.01 1.07 20.44
N ALA A 285 3.45 2.28 20.59
CA ALA A 285 4.00 3.53 20.06
C ALA A 285 3.82 4.68 21.06
N GLU A 286 4.80 5.58 21.04
CA GLU A 286 4.89 6.81 21.84
C GLU A 286 3.98 7.93 21.34
N ASP A 287 3.51 7.86 20.10
CA ASP A 287 2.84 8.96 19.38
C ASP A 287 1.32 8.76 19.17
N TRP A 288 0.73 7.73 19.80
CA TRP A 288 -0.71 7.48 19.74
C TRP A 288 -1.53 8.70 20.19
N ALA A 289 -2.16 9.39 19.23
CA ALA A 289 -3.04 10.53 19.46
C ALA A 289 -4.50 10.16 19.17
N VAL A 290 -5.44 10.84 19.84
CA VAL A 290 -6.88 10.73 19.52
C VAL A 290 -7.27 11.88 18.60
N ASN A 291 -7.87 11.57 17.46
CA ASN A 291 -8.31 12.57 16.49
C ASN A 291 -9.69 13.17 16.85
N GLY A 292 -10.17 14.15 16.07
CA GLY A 292 -11.36 14.94 16.37
C GLY A 292 -12.66 14.14 16.43
N VAL A 293 -12.69 12.94 15.85
CA VAL A 293 -13.82 12.00 15.88
C VAL A 293 -13.60 10.82 16.84
N GLY A 294 -12.59 10.89 17.71
CA GLY A 294 -12.38 9.93 18.80
C GLY A 294 -11.58 8.68 18.43
N ARG A 295 -10.96 8.61 17.24
CA ARG A 295 -10.11 7.46 16.86
C ARG A 295 -8.67 7.67 17.28
N LYS A 296 -8.02 6.61 17.75
CA LYS A 296 -6.57 6.59 17.94
C LYS A 296 -5.87 6.43 16.59
N VAL A 297 -4.83 7.22 16.36
CA VAL A 297 -3.97 7.19 15.17
C VAL A 297 -2.51 7.43 15.58
N SER A 298 -1.57 6.81 14.86
CA SER A 298 -0.13 6.89 15.05
C SER A 298 0.56 7.02 13.68
N HIS A 299 1.62 7.82 13.58
CA HIS A 299 2.41 7.94 12.35
C HIS A 299 3.21 6.65 12.04
N HIS A 300 3.38 5.77 13.04
CA HIS A 300 3.99 4.45 12.84
C HIS A 300 3.00 3.39 12.37
N TYR A 301 1.74 3.48 12.81
CA TYR A 301 0.77 2.40 12.63
C TYR A 301 -0.50 2.76 11.85
N GLY A 302 -0.66 4.02 11.45
CA GLY A 302 -1.95 4.55 10.98
C GLY A 302 -3.03 4.34 12.04
N TYR A 303 -4.15 3.74 11.65
CA TYR A 303 -5.25 3.37 12.57
C TYR A 303 -5.01 2.05 13.34
N GLY A 304 -3.86 1.39 13.15
CA GLY A 304 -3.45 0.20 13.90
C GLY A 304 -3.42 -1.09 13.07
N LEU A 305 -3.45 -2.23 13.75
CA LEU A 305 -3.33 -3.55 13.15
C LEU A 305 -4.62 -3.92 12.43
N LEU A 306 -4.56 -4.26 11.14
CA LEU A 306 -5.74 -4.65 10.39
C LEU A 306 -6.33 -5.96 10.93
N ASP A 307 -7.67 -6.03 11.02
CA ASP A 307 -8.43 -7.22 11.42
C ASP A 307 -9.26 -7.72 10.23
N ALA A 308 -8.91 -8.89 9.66
CA ALA A 308 -9.59 -9.43 8.48
C ALA A 308 -11.05 -9.80 8.77
N GLY A 309 -11.31 -10.40 9.93
CA GLY A 309 -12.65 -10.83 10.34
C GLY A 309 -13.62 -9.66 10.51
N LEU A 310 -13.13 -8.52 11.00
CA LEU A 310 -13.87 -7.26 11.12
C LEU A 310 -13.99 -6.53 9.78
N LEU A 311 -12.92 -6.48 8.98
CA LEU A 311 -12.93 -5.88 7.64
C LEU A 311 -14.00 -6.51 6.75
N VAL A 312 -14.12 -7.84 6.77
CA VAL A 312 -15.15 -8.61 6.06
C VAL A 312 -16.57 -8.33 6.59
N GLU A 313 -16.79 -8.21 7.90
CA GLU A 313 -18.12 -7.85 8.43
C GLU A 313 -18.54 -6.43 8.03
N LEU A 314 -17.62 -5.47 8.13
CA LEU A 314 -17.89 -4.11 7.71
C LEU A 314 -18.15 -4.05 6.20
N ALA A 315 -17.41 -4.80 5.37
CA ALA A 315 -17.62 -4.88 3.92
C ALA A 315 -19.03 -5.37 3.54
N LYS A 316 -19.53 -6.45 4.19
CA LYS A 316 -20.88 -6.99 3.97
C LYS A 316 -21.99 -5.98 4.27
N ALA A 317 -21.78 -5.11 5.26
CA ALA A 317 -22.73 -4.09 5.68
C ALA A 317 -22.50 -2.72 5.00
N TRP A 318 -21.47 -2.57 4.16
CA TRP A 318 -21.07 -1.27 3.64
C TRP A 318 -21.98 -0.78 2.50
N THR A 319 -22.80 0.21 2.80
CA THR A 319 -23.41 1.06 1.76
C THR A 319 -22.31 1.95 1.16
N GLY A 320 -22.06 1.86 -0.15
CA GLY A 320 -21.02 2.63 -0.83
C GLY A 320 -21.02 4.12 -0.51
N THR A 321 -19.85 4.74 -0.50
CA THR A 321 -19.67 6.18 -0.25
C THR A 321 -20.12 7.02 -1.42
N ARG A 322 -20.69 8.18 -1.12
CA ARG A 322 -20.99 9.21 -2.13
C ARG A 322 -19.72 9.67 -2.87
N PRO A 323 -19.86 10.27 -4.07
CA PRO A 323 -18.75 10.75 -4.86
C PRO A 323 -17.81 11.67 -4.07
N GLN A 324 -16.50 11.47 -4.26
CA GLN A 324 -15.48 12.29 -3.63
C GLN A 324 -15.63 13.76 -4.01
N ARG A 325 -15.40 14.64 -3.04
CA ARG A 325 -15.32 16.09 -3.21
C ARG A 325 -13.92 16.56 -2.86
N ARG A 326 -13.44 17.56 -3.60
CA ARG A 326 -12.19 18.25 -3.32
C ARG A 326 -12.44 19.74 -3.11
N CYS A 327 -11.96 20.29 -1.99
CA CYS A 327 -11.75 21.71 -1.82
C CYS A 327 -10.25 22.04 -1.88
N SER A 328 -9.90 23.29 -2.16
CA SER A 328 -8.51 23.74 -2.19
C SER A 328 -8.42 25.21 -1.81
N VAL A 329 -7.60 25.51 -0.81
CA VAL A 329 -7.45 26.83 -0.17
C VAL A 329 -6.00 27.27 -0.29
N ARG A 330 -5.76 28.36 -1.03
CA ARG A 330 -4.44 29.02 -1.05
C ARG A 330 -4.31 29.89 0.19
N ALA A 331 -3.58 29.42 1.19
CA ALA A 331 -3.40 30.11 2.47
C ALA A 331 -2.42 31.29 2.37
N LEU A 332 -1.45 31.22 1.45
CA LEU A 332 -0.37 32.19 1.34
C LEU A 332 -0.58 33.18 0.18
N ARG A 333 -0.65 34.49 0.52
CA ARG A 333 -0.77 35.60 -0.44
C ARG A 333 0.59 36.14 -0.92
N ALA A 334 1.60 36.14 -0.05
CA ALA A 334 2.95 36.60 -0.33
C ALA A 334 3.97 35.73 0.42
N PRO A 335 5.21 35.56 -0.09
CA PRO A 335 6.23 34.74 0.57
C PRO A 335 6.53 35.17 2.01
N ARG A 336 6.88 34.21 2.88
CA ARG A 336 7.23 34.46 4.28
C ARG A 336 8.54 33.75 4.66
N ASN A 337 9.41 34.46 5.36
CA ASN A 337 10.66 33.89 5.87
C ASN A 337 10.38 32.84 6.93
N ILE A 338 11.12 31.74 6.87
CA ILE A 338 11.18 30.67 7.86
C ILE A 338 12.37 30.98 8.76
N GLY A 339 12.08 31.47 9.97
CA GLY A 339 13.07 31.60 11.05
C GLY A 339 13.14 30.32 11.89
N SER A 340 13.28 30.46 13.21
CA SER A 340 13.16 29.33 14.15
C SER A 340 11.78 28.66 14.10
N LYS A 341 10.71 29.45 13.92
CA LYS A 341 9.33 28.99 13.83
C LYS A 341 8.51 29.89 12.90
N LEU A 342 7.68 29.29 12.04
CA LEU A 342 6.72 29.96 11.19
C LEU A 342 5.36 29.27 11.31
N THR A 343 4.32 30.03 11.64
CA THR A 343 2.93 29.56 11.66
C THR A 343 2.12 30.26 10.57
N VAL A 344 1.35 29.49 9.80
CA VAL A 344 0.47 29.97 8.72
C VAL A 344 -0.92 29.34 8.88
N SER A 345 -1.95 30.17 9.01
CA SER A 345 -3.33 29.71 9.11
C SER A 345 -4.03 29.70 7.75
N ALA A 346 -4.94 28.75 7.54
CA ALA A 346 -5.79 28.64 6.36
C ALA A 346 -7.27 28.59 6.80
N ASP A 347 -8.09 29.52 6.30
CA ASP A 347 -9.54 29.53 6.54
C ASP A 347 -10.28 28.76 5.42
N THR A 348 -11.09 27.80 5.82
CA THR A 348 -11.87 26.92 4.93
C THR A 348 -13.27 27.44 4.60
N SER A 349 -13.64 28.66 5.01
CA SER A 349 -14.91 29.31 4.65
C SER A 349 -15.23 29.27 3.14
N SER A 350 -14.21 29.30 2.27
CA SER A 350 -14.36 29.15 0.81
C SER A 350 -14.81 27.75 0.34
N CYS A 351 -14.77 26.74 1.22
CA CYS A 351 -15.22 25.38 0.99
C CYS A 351 -16.71 25.15 1.32
N SER A 352 -17.36 26.05 2.07
CA SER A 352 -18.73 25.85 2.56
C SER A 352 -19.82 25.88 1.46
N GLY A 353 -19.47 26.23 0.22
CA GLY A 353 -20.38 26.22 -0.94
C GLY A 353 -20.94 24.83 -1.27
N ARG A 354 -22.20 24.75 -1.68
CA ARG A 354 -23.00 23.49 -1.74
C ARG A 354 -22.35 22.33 -2.53
N THR A 355 -21.56 22.63 -3.56
CA THR A 355 -20.83 21.65 -4.39
C THR A 355 -19.43 21.30 -3.88
N LYS A 356 -18.82 22.15 -3.05
CA LYS A 356 -17.47 21.96 -2.47
C LYS A 356 -17.50 21.53 -1.00
N ARG A 357 -18.65 21.64 -0.34
CA ARG A 357 -18.84 21.28 1.07
C ARG A 357 -18.47 19.81 1.27
N ILE A 358 -17.47 19.61 2.13
CA ILE A 358 -17.11 18.35 2.76
C ILE A 358 -17.66 18.41 4.19
N ARG A 359 -18.17 17.29 4.70
CA ARG A 359 -18.68 17.13 6.07
C ARG A 359 -17.89 16.09 6.86
N SER A 360 -17.37 15.08 6.16
CA SER A 360 -16.42 14.10 6.70
C SER A 360 -15.23 14.01 5.76
N LEU A 361 -14.04 14.30 6.30
CA LEU A 361 -12.78 14.21 5.59
C LEU A 361 -12.39 12.77 5.24
N GLU A 362 -11.64 12.64 4.15
CA GLU A 362 -10.83 11.47 3.81
C GLU A 362 -9.36 11.90 3.96
N HIS A 363 -8.70 12.25 2.85
CA HIS A 363 -7.32 12.73 2.83
C HIS A 363 -7.22 14.25 2.99
N VAL A 364 -6.21 14.71 3.73
CA VAL A 364 -5.78 16.11 3.75
C VAL A 364 -4.41 16.22 3.12
N GLN A 365 -4.21 17.20 2.24
CA GLN A 365 -2.95 17.41 1.53
C GLN A 365 -2.45 18.84 1.69
N VAL A 366 -1.14 19.00 1.87
CA VAL A 366 -0.45 20.28 2.06
C VAL A 366 0.60 20.42 0.96
N GLN A 367 0.23 21.13 -0.11
CA GLN A 367 1.10 21.44 -1.25
C GLN A 367 1.93 22.69 -0.92
N LEU A 368 3.25 22.51 -0.82
CA LEU A 368 4.20 23.56 -0.44
C LEU A 368 5.23 23.82 -1.54
N SER A 369 5.60 25.09 -1.67
CA SER A 369 6.87 25.48 -2.29
C SER A 369 7.65 26.31 -1.28
N LEU A 370 8.84 25.86 -0.90
CA LEU A 370 9.75 26.55 0.00
C LEU A 370 11.21 26.27 -0.32
N SER A 371 12.07 27.27 -0.14
CA SER A 371 13.52 27.09 -0.04
C SER A 371 13.92 26.96 1.42
N TYR A 372 14.96 26.17 1.71
CA TYR A 372 15.52 26.03 3.06
C TYR A 372 17.00 25.61 2.98
N SER A 373 17.85 26.17 3.85
CA SER A 373 19.30 25.95 3.83
C SER A 373 19.72 24.51 4.16
N ARG A 374 18.92 23.78 4.92
CA ARG A 374 19.15 22.36 5.25
C ARG A 374 17.82 21.65 5.50
N ARG A 375 17.25 21.05 4.46
CA ARG A 375 15.88 20.52 4.44
C ARG A 375 15.56 19.56 5.59
N GLY A 376 16.49 18.68 5.95
CA GLY A 376 16.32 17.69 7.03
C GLY A 376 16.13 18.25 8.44
N ASP A 377 16.38 19.55 8.67
CA ASP A 377 16.15 20.20 9.97
C ASP A 377 14.74 20.78 10.13
N LEU A 378 13.95 20.79 9.06
CA LEU A 378 12.63 21.40 9.05
C LEU A 378 11.55 20.38 9.42
N VAL A 379 10.93 20.56 10.58
CA VAL A 379 9.72 19.81 10.97
C VAL A 379 8.49 20.55 10.47
N LEU A 380 7.57 19.82 9.86
CA LEU A 380 6.28 20.33 9.40
C LEU A 380 5.14 19.63 10.15
N ALA A 381 4.17 20.37 10.66
CA ALA A 381 2.98 19.82 11.30
C ALA A 381 1.73 20.62 10.92
N LEU A 382 0.60 19.94 10.79
CA LEU A 382 -0.71 20.54 10.49
C LEU A 382 -1.69 20.26 11.62
N THR A 383 -2.37 21.30 12.10
CA THR A 383 -3.46 21.18 13.09
C THR A 383 -4.81 21.48 12.44
N SER A 384 -5.80 20.61 12.67
CA SER A 384 -7.19 20.77 12.19
C SER A 384 -8.03 21.66 13.11
N PRO A 385 -9.20 22.16 12.64
CA PRO A 385 -10.14 22.90 13.47
C PRO A 385 -10.68 22.10 14.67
N MET A 386 -10.66 20.77 14.59
CA MET A 386 -11.06 19.87 15.70
C MET A 386 -9.93 19.59 16.69
N GLY A 387 -8.74 20.17 16.51
CA GLY A 387 -7.61 20.10 17.44
C GLY A 387 -6.60 18.98 17.17
N THR A 388 -6.89 18.05 16.26
CA THR A 388 -5.94 17.01 15.83
C THR A 388 -4.70 17.65 15.24
N THR A 389 -3.51 17.18 15.62
CA THR A 389 -2.24 17.62 15.02
C THR A 389 -1.53 16.43 14.39
N SER A 390 -1.11 16.59 13.14
CA SER A 390 -0.43 15.57 12.34
C SER A 390 0.93 16.09 11.90
N THR A 391 1.99 15.34 12.20
CA THR A 391 3.34 15.62 11.71
C THR A 391 3.41 15.19 10.24
N LEU A 392 3.76 16.14 9.37
CA LEU A 392 3.85 15.95 7.92
C LEU A 392 5.25 15.51 7.51
N VAL A 393 6.29 15.99 8.19
CA VAL A 393 7.66 15.46 8.07
C VAL A 393 8.42 15.70 9.38
N THR A 394 9.21 14.71 9.77
CA THR A 394 10.10 14.73 10.94
C THR A 394 11.49 15.25 10.58
N VAL A 395 12.36 15.46 11.59
CA VAL A 395 13.79 15.67 11.35
C VAL A 395 14.35 14.46 10.61
N ARG A 396 15.08 14.70 9.51
CA ARG A 396 15.82 13.68 8.75
C ARG A 396 17.30 14.06 8.76
N PRO A 397 18.11 13.58 9.73
CA PRO A 397 19.47 14.07 9.96
C PRO A 397 20.43 13.92 8.77
N TYR A 398 20.15 13.03 7.82
CA TYR A 398 20.97 12.83 6.62
C TYR A 398 20.57 13.70 5.42
N ASP A 399 19.38 14.34 5.44
CA ASP A 399 18.91 15.23 4.38
C ASP A 399 19.56 16.62 4.47
N THR A 400 20.77 16.73 3.91
CA THR A 400 21.51 18.00 3.84
C THR A 400 21.11 18.88 2.65
N SER A 401 20.01 18.56 1.96
CA SER A 401 19.61 19.26 0.73
C SER A 401 19.26 20.74 0.97
N GLN A 402 19.76 21.61 0.09
CA GLN A 402 19.41 23.05 0.05
C GLN A 402 18.26 23.36 -0.90
N GLN A 403 17.70 22.34 -1.57
CA GLN A 403 16.65 22.51 -2.58
C GLN A 403 15.27 22.82 -1.96
N GLY A 404 15.10 22.56 -0.65
CA GLY A 404 13.82 22.64 0.02
C GLY A 404 12.78 21.70 -0.60
N TYR A 405 11.52 22.15 -0.62
CA TYR A 405 10.41 21.42 -1.23
C TYR A 405 9.84 22.25 -2.37
N LYS A 406 9.81 21.70 -3.58
CA LYS A 406 9.32 22.37 -4.78
C LYS A 406 8.03 21.72 -5.25
N ASP A 407 6.91 22.40 -4.99
CA ASP A 407 5.55 21.93 -5.26
C ASP A 407 5.22 20.55 -4.65
N TRP A 408 5.92 20.18 -3.57
CA TRP A 408 5.74 18.91 -2.88
C TRP A 408 4.44 18.91 -2.11
N THR A 409 3.70 17.80 -2.16
CA THR A 409 2.40 17.66 -1.51
C THR A 409 2.47 16.61 -0.41
N PHE A 410 2.62 17.03 0.84
CA PHE A 410 2.50 16.13 2.00
C PHE A 410 1.05 15.70 2.18
N MET A 411 0.81 14.46 2.61
CA MET A 411 -0.52 13.90 2.86
C MET A 411 -0.68 13.46 4.32
N SER A 412 -1.91 13.54 4.83
CA SER A 412 -2.29 13.00 6.12
C SER A 412 -3.67 12.34 6.08
N THR A 413 -3.76 11.14 6.64
CA THR A 413 -4.99 10.38 6.89
C THR A 413 -5.53 10.61 8.31
N HIS A 414 -4.80 11.30 9.20
CA HIS A 414 -5.09 11.37 10.63
C HIS A 414 -6.41 12.10 10.95
N PHE A 415 -6.89 12.92 10.02
CA PHE A 415 -8.11 13.72 10.13
C PHE A 415 -9.37 12.99 9.62
N TRP A 416 -9.32 11.67 9.39
CA TRP A 416 -10.40 10.93 8.73
C TRP A 416 -11.73 11.02 9.48
N ASP A 417 -12.79 11.32 8.71
CA ASP A 417 -14.16 11.69 9.08
C ASP A 417 -14.35 13.03 9.84
N GLU A 418 -13.30 13.80 10.16
CA GLU A 418 -13.44 15.12 10.80
C GLU A 418 -14.23 16.12 9.92
N ASP A 419 -14.93 17.05 10.56
CA ASP A 419 -15.50 18.23 9.89
C ASP A 419 -14.38 19.24 9.63
N PRO A 420 -14.07 19.58 8.37
CA PRO A 420 -12.95 20.46 8.04
C PRO A 420 -13.24 21.96 8.26
N ASN A 421 -14.47 22.36 8.62
CA ASN A 421 -14.85 23.76 8.71
C ASN A 421 -14.13 24.48 9.86
N GLY A 422 -13.47 25.59 9.55
CA GLY A 422 -12.73 26.43 10.48
C GLY A 422 -11.28 26.65 10.07
N THR A 423 -10.47 27.09 11.05
CA THR A 423 -9.08 27.49 10.84
C THR A 423 -8.13 26.30 10.96
N TRP A 424 -7.46 25.97 9.86
CA TRP A 424 -6.32 25.05 9.85
C TRP A 424 -5.03 25.80 10.14
N THR A 425 -4.08 25.16 10.81
CA THR A 425 -2.80 25.79 11.18
C THR A 425 -1.62 24.94 10.75
N LEU A 426 -0.83 25.44 9.79
CA LEU A 426 0.45 24.86 9.40
C LEU A 426 1.57 25.46 10.26
N LEU A 427 2.35 24.58 10.87
CA LEU A 427 3.59 24.87 11.58
C LEU A 427 4.78 24.41 10.75
N LEU A 428 5.76 25.29 10.59
CA LEU A 428 7.11 25.00 10.13
C LEU A 428 8.07 25.36 11.27
N GLU A 429 8.88 24.42 11.73
CA GLU A 429 9.80 24.61 12.86
C GLU A 429 11.21 24.12 12.52
N ASN A 430 12.21 24.96 12.80
CA ASN A 430 13.61 24.59 12.72
C ASN A 430 14.01 23.79 13.96
N LYS A 431 14.47 22.54 13.77
CA LYS A 431 14.98 21.68 14.85
C LYS A 431 16.49 21.43 14.77
N GLY A 432 17.18 22.03 13.80
CA GLY A 432 18.62 21.93 13.63
C GLY A 432 19.35 23.22 13.99
N ASP A 433 20.30 23.61 13.13
CA ASP A 433 21.13 24.80 13.34
C ASP A 433 20.29 26.08 13.37
N ALA A 434 20.50 26.94 14.37
CA ALA A 434 19.82 28.23 14.52
C ALA A 434 20.08 29.20 13.36
N TYR A 435 21.17 29.03 12.60
CA TYR A 435 21.49 29.77 11.39
C TYR A 435 20.77 29.27 10.14
N ASN A 436 19.98 28.19 10.22
CA ASN A 436 19.15 27.75 9.10
C ASN A 436 18.15 28.83 8.70
N THR A 437 18.00 29.05 7.40
CA THR A 437 17.13 30.08 6.82
C THR A 437 16.37 29.53 5.63
N GLY A 438 15.21 30.11 5.34
CA GLY A 438 14.48 29.81 4.12
C GLY A 438 13.24 30.67 3.94
N VAL A 439 12.50 30.40 2.86
CA VAL A 439 11.32 31.17 2.48
C VAL A 439 10.22 30.22 2.02
N LEU A 440 9.08 30.26 2.69
CA LEU A 440 7.83 29.65 2.21
C LEU A 440 7.23 30.56 1.15
N SER A 441 7.12 30.08 -0.10
CA SER A 441 6.62 30.85 -1.25
C SER A 441 5.20 30.46 -1.69
N SER A 442 4.77 29.22 -1.41
CA SER A 442 3.41 28.75 -1.64
C SER A 442 2.97 27.78 -0.55
N PHE A 443 1.70 27.89 -0.14
CA PHE A 443 0.98 26.90 0.66
C PHE A 443 -0.46 26.82 0.14
N ILE A 444 -0.83 25.65 -0.37
CA ILE A 444 -2.19 25.28 -0.73
C ILE A 444 -2.61 24.07 0.12
N LEU A 445 -3.72 24.20 0.83
CA LEU A 445 -4.37 23.12 1.56
C LEU A 445 -5.42 22.49 0.64
N HIS A 446 -5.31 21.21 0.31
CA HIS A 446 -6.39 20.45 -0.32
C HIS A 446 -7.07 19.57 0.72
N LEU A 447 -8.39 19.54 0.63
CA LEU A 447 -9.26 18.74 1.48
C LEU A 447 -10.04 17.81 0.56
N HIS A 448 -9.96 16.51 0.81
CA HIS A 448 -10.73 15.48 0.12
C HIS A 448 -11.71 14.86 1.11
N GLY A 449 -12.88 14.43 0.64
CA GLY A 449 -13.89 13.84 1.51
C GLY A 449 -15.27 13.74 0.86
N THR A 450 -16.28 13.57 1.70
CA THR A 450 -17.68 13.40 1.29
C THR A 450 -18.60 14.44 1.95
N ASP A 451 -19.80 14.65 1.40
CA ASP A 451 -20.86 15.47 2.04
C ASP A 451 -21.75 14.67 3.01
N GLU A 452 -21.49 13.37 3.14
CA GLU A 452 -22.09 12.51 4.16
C GLU A 452 -21.61 12.86 5.56
N ASP A 453 -22.42 12.46 6.55
CA ASP A 453 -21.94 12.32 7.92
C ASP A 453 -21.46 10.87 8.12
N MET A 454 -20.14 10.67 8.00
CA MET A 454 -19.55 9.34 8.14
C MET A 454 -19.43 8.88 9.60
N THR A 455 -19.66 9.79 10.56
CA THR A 455 -19.73 9.48 12.00
C THR A 455 -21.12 9.01 12.42
N ALA A 456 -22.18 9.49 11.75
CA ALA A 456 -23.56 9.06 11.98
C ALA A 456 -23.89 7.69 11.38
N ARG A 457 -23.04 7.13 10.52
CA ARG A 457 -23.20 5.77 9.98
C ARG A 457 -23.12 4.74 11.11
N ARG A 458 -24.28 4.19 11.50
CA ARG A 458 -24.37 3.08 12.46
C ARG A 458 -23.97 1.76 11.80
N PHE A 459 -22.78 1.27 12.11
CA PHE A 459 -22.44 -0.13 11.90
C PHE A 459 -22.99 -0.94 13.07
N ALA A 460 -23.61 -2.08 12.81
CA ALA A 460 -23.99 -2.99 13.88
C ALA A 460 -22.73 -3.40 14.63
N ALA A 461 -22.69 -3.16 15.95
CA ALA A 461 -21.55 -3.57 16.76
C ALA A 461 -21.39 -5.09 16.64
N SER A 462 -20.29 -5.52 16.04
CA SER A 462 -20.03 -6.94 15.83
C SER A 462 -19.80 -7.59 17.21
N PRO A 463 -20.44 -8.73 17.55
CA PRO A 463 -20.38 -9.35 18.87
C PRO A 463 -19.02 -10.03 19.19
N VAL A 464 -17.93 -9.54 18.60
CA VAL A 464 -16.58 -10.14 18.66
C VAL A 464 -15.92 -9.97 20.03
N ASP A 465 -16.30 -8.95 20.81
CA ASP A 465 -15.70 -8.60 22.10
C ASP A 465 -16.03 -9.57 23.27
N LYS A 466 -16.59 -10.75 23.01
CA LYS A 466 -16.92 -11.76 24.04
C LYS A 466 -16.38 -13.18 23.79
N CYS A 467 -15.71 -13.43 22.68
CA CYS A 467 -15.23 -14.77 22.34
C CYS A 467 -13.82 -15.04 22.88
N LEU A 468 -13.72 -15.31 24.19
CA LEU A 468 -12.43 -15.57 24.86
C LEU A 468 -11.81 -16.94 24.51
N LYS A 469 -12.61 -17.90 24.02
CA LYS A 469 -12.17 -19.19 23.49
C LYS A 469 -13.04 -19.65 22.33
N ARG A 470 -12.43 -20.36 21.38
CA ARG A 470 -13.10 -21.02 20.25
C ARG A 470 -12.74 -22.51 20.23
N ASP A 471 -13.70 -23.34 19.86
CA ASP A 471 -13.48 -24.77 19.66
C ASP A 471 -12.67 -25.07 18.38
N ALA A 472 -12.38 -26.36 18.16
CA ALA A 472 -11.62 -26.83 16.99
C ALA A 472 -12.34 -26.62 15.64
N GLN A 473 -13.63 -26.25 15.67
CA GLN A 473 -14.49 -25.94 14.53
C GLN A 473 -14.67 -24.42 14.34
N GLY A 474 -14.15 -23.60 15.26
CA GLY A 474 -14.18 -22.13 15.21
C GLY A 474 -15.37 -21.47 15.92
N ALA A 475 -16.27 -22.23 16.55
CA ALA A 475 -17.40 -21.69 17.29
C ALA A 475 -16.98 -21.23 18.70
N CYS A 476 -17.64 -20.22 19.25
CA CYS A 476 -17.28 -19.64 20.55
C CYS A 476 -17.75 -20.53 21.71
N GLU A 477 -16.82 -20.95 22.57
CA GLU A 477 -17.15 -21.70 23.79
C GLU A 477 -17.70 -20.73 24.85
N GLY A 478 -19.01 -20.73 25.11
CA GLY A 478 -19.57 -20.00 26.24
C GLY A 478 -21.06 -19.62 26.20
N GLU A 479 -21.72 -19.63 25.04
CA GLU A 479 -23.14 -19.23 24.96
C GLU A 479 -24.10 -20.42 25.02
N ARG A 480 -24.62 -20.70 26.22
CA ARG A 480 -25.92 -21.38 26.32
C ARG A 480 -27.01 -20.42 25.86
N ALA A 481 -27.61 -20.69 24.70
CA ALA A 481 -28.82 -19.99 24.27
C ALA A 481 -29.90 -20.03 25.37
N PRO A 482 -30.63 -18.93 25.61
CA PRO A 482 -31.72 -18.93 26.57
C PRO A 482 -32.81 -19.89 26.10
N ARG A 483 -33.07 -20.93 26.90
CA ARG A 483 -34.22 -21.83 26.66
C ARG A 483 -35.49 -21.02 26.78
N HIS A 484 -36.25 -20.88 25.69
CA HIS A 484 -37.63 -20.44 25.77
C HIS A 484 -38.43 -21.45 26.60
N THR A 485 -38.85 -21.04 27.79
CA THR A 485 -39.77 -21.79 28.65
C THR A 485 -41.18 -21.71 28.09
N PHE A 486 -41.62 -22.76 27.39
CA PHE A 486 -43.05 -23.03 27.23
C PHE A 486 -43.58 -23.65 28.53
N GLY A 487 -44.71 -23.13 29.02
CA GLY A 487 -45.33 -23.58 30.26
C GLY A 487 -45.93 -24.99 30.15
N GLN A 488 -46.02 -25.69 31.30
CA GLN A 488 -46.71 -26.97 31.42
C GLN A 488 -48.18 -26.78 31.76
N GLU A 489 -49.03 -27.59 31.12
CA GLU A 489 -50.27 -28.22 31.62
C GLU A 489 -50.68 -29.25 30.54
N GLY A 490 -51.06 -30.50 30.80
CA GLY A 490 -51.06 -31.33 32.02
C GLY A 490 -51.00 -32.83 31.62
N THR A 491 -50.95 -33.74 32.59
CA THR A 491 -50.73 -35.19 32.39
C THR A 491 -52.02 -36.03 32.33
N VAL A 492 -52.00 -37.19 31.63
CA VAL A 492 -52.74 -38.47 31.91
C VAL A 492 -52.38 -39.54 30.82
N PRO A 493 -52.44 -40.89 31.08
CA PRO A 493 -51.55 -41.88 30.43
C PRO A 493 -52.21 -42.81 29.35
N PRO A 494 -51.50 -43.79 28.72
CA PRO A 494 -51.83 -44.33 27.37
C PRO A 494 -52.41 -45.76 27.30
N ALA A 495 -52.97 -46.14 26.14
CA ALA A 495 -53.09 -47.52 25.61
C ALA A 495 -53.43 -47.52 24.08
N PRO A 496 -53.41 -48.68 23.34
CA PRO A 496 -52.82 -48.72 21.99
C PRO A 496 -53.76 -49.01 20.79
N GLY A 497 -53.27 -48.79 19.56
CA GLY A 497 -53.89 -49.26 18.30
C GLY A 497 -53.07 -48.98 17.03
N SER A 498 -52.68 -50.03 16.30
CA SER A 498 -52.05 -50.00 14.96
C SER A 498 -53.12 -50.02 13.83
N PRO A 499 -52.84 -49.90 12.51
CA PRO A 499 -51.54 -49.99 11.81
C PRO A 499 -51.25 -48.94 10.68
N MET A 500 -50.08 -49.08 10.03
CA MET A 500 -49.67 -48.38 8.80
C MET A 500 -50.57 -48.68 7.58
N PRO A 501 -50.55 -47.85 6.51
CA PRO A 501 -49.70 -48.22 5.36
C PRO A 501 -49.03 -47.06 4.57
N GLN A 502 -47.78 -47.35 4.15
CA GLN A 502 -47.18 -47.16 2.81
C GLN A 502 -46.91 -45.77 2.18
N LEU A 503 -45.64 -45.66 1.72
CA LEU A 503 -45.13 -44.78 0.67
C LEU A 503 -45.93 -44.90 -0.64
N MET A 504 -46.19 -43.76 -1.28
CA MET A 504 -46.30 -43.64 -2.75
C MET A 504 -45.69 -42.32 -3.20
N ALA A 505 -44.83 -42.36 -4.22
CA ALA A 505 -44.42 -41.19 -4.99
C ALA A 505 -45.44 -40.93 -6.12
N PRO A 506 -45.43 -39.73 -6.72
CA PRO A 506 -45.80 -39.65 -8.14
C PRO A 506 -44.78 -38.89 -9.00
N SER A 507 -44.77 -39.26 -10.27
CA SER A 507 -43.82 -38.82 -11.29
C SER A 507 -44.38 -37.71 -12.19
N PHE A 508 -43.47 -36.94 -12.81
CA PHE A 508 -43.54 -36.30 -14.13
C PHE A 508 -44.90 -35.96 -14.76
N CYS A 509 -45.01 -34.70 -15.22
CA CYS A 509 -45.78 -34.38 -16.42
C CYS A 509 -45.01 -33.40 -17.33
N ARG A 510 -44.92 -33.73 -18.63
CA ARG A 510 -44.38 -32.86 -19.70
C ARG A 510 -45.53 -32.20 -20.47
N VAL A 511 -45.36 -30.95 -20.91
CA VAL A 511 -46.06 -30.43 -22.11
C VAL A 511 -45.04 -29.69 -23.00
N ARG A 512 -45.33 -29.66 -24.31
CA ARG A 512 -44.42 -29.42 -25.44
C ARG A 512 -44.45 -27.98 -25.96
N GLN A 513 -43.42 -27.65 -26.74
CA GLN A 513 -43.33 -26.47 -27.61
C GLN A 513 -44.46 -26.41 -28.66
N LEU A 514 -44.76 -25.20 -29.16
CA LEU A 514 -44.97 -24.98 -30.59
C LEU A 514 -44.40 -23.61 -31.03
N LEU A 515 -44.33 -23.41 -32.34
CA LEU A 515 -43.38 -22.56 -33.06
C LEU A 515 -44.10 -21.63 -34.06
N LEU A 516 -43.37 -20.64 -34.60
CA LEU A 516 -43.48 -20.01 -35.93
C LEU A 516 -44.17 -18.63 -36.14
N ARG A 517 -43.34 -17.75 -36.77
CA ARG A 517 -43.57 -16.85 -37.94
C ARG A 517 -43.61 -15.32 -37.74
N LEU A 518 -42.59 -14.70 -38.35
CA LEU A 518 -42.54 -13.33 -38.91
C LEU A 518 -43.55 -13.17 -40.07
N PRO A 519 -43.87 -11.92 -40.46
CA PRO A 519 -43.25 -11.37 -41.68
C PRO A 519 -42.72 -9.92 -41.52
N ALA A 520 -42.30 -9.28 -42.61
CA ALA A 520 -41.48 -8.07 -42.63
C ALA A 520 -42.04 -6.89 -43.46
N ALA A 521 -41.39 -5.72 -43.32
CA ALA A 521 -41.07 -4.71 -44.36
C ALA A 521 -41.80 -3.31 -44.37
N VAL A 522 -40.96 -2.24 -44.34
CA VAL A 522 -41.00 -1.01 -45.21
C VAL A 522 -42.01 0.13 -44.86
N PRO A 523 -41.71 1.45 -45.01
CA PRO A 523 -40.45 2.21 -44.77
C PRO A 523 -40.61 3.68 -44.21
N ALA A 524 -39.48 4.39 -44.05
CA ALA A 524 -39.23 5.85 -44.25
C ALA A 524 -40.03 6.98 -43.52
N LEU A 525 -39.29 7.92 -42.91
CA LEU A 525 -39.17 9.32 -43.37
C LEU A 525 -38.07 10.12 -42.64
N LEU A 526 -37.38 11.00 -43.39
CA LEU A 526 -36.47 12.05 -42.90
C LEU A 526 -37.26 13.36 -42.64
N PRO A 527 -36.66 14.38 -42.01
CA PRO A 527 -36.09 15.43 -42.86
C PRO A 527 -34.70 15.92 -42.42
N ALA A 528 -34.01 16.57 -43.35
CA ALA A 528 -32.73 17.25 -43.13
C ALA A 528 -32.81 18.73 -43.55
N ALA A 529 -31.86 19.50 -43.04
CA ALA A 529 -31.41 20.81 -43.50
C ALA A 529 -32.37 22.02 -43.42
N PHE A 530 -31.86 23.09 -42.79
CA PHE A 530 -31.96 24.43 -43.38
C PHE A 530 -30.58 25.10 -43.34
N LEU A 531 -30.09 25.47 -44.53
CA LEU A 531 -28.90 26.26 -44.78
C LEU A 531 -29.32 27.36 -45.77
N ARG A 532 -29.25 28.63 -45.39
CA ARG A 532 -28.46 29.68 -46.09
C ARG A 532 -28.69 31.10 -45.55
N PRO A 533 -27.74 32.03 -45.77
CA PRO A 533 -27.76 33.43 -45.31
C PRO A 533 -28.14 34.42 -46.43
N ASP A 534 -28.28 35.71 -46.08
CA ASP A 534 -27.83 36.94 -46.79
C ASP A 534 -28.66 38.17 -46.31
N PRO A 535 -28.38 39.43 -46.70
CA PRO A 535 -27.17 40.21 -46.35
C PRO A 535 -27.54 41.64 -45.87
N GLY A 536 -26.57 42.53 -45.56
CA GLY A 536 -26.89 43.97 -45.42
C GLY A 536 -25.88 44.85 -44.68
N SER A 537 -25.07 45.59 -45.43
CA SER A 537 -24.07 46.56 -44.98
C SER A 537 -24.63 47.92 -44.49
N ARG A 538 -23.86 48.65 -43.65
CA ARG A 538 -23.58 50.10 -43.79
C ARG A 538 -22.44 50.60 -42.87
N LEU A 539 -21.80 51.71 -43.27
CA LEU A 539 -20.59 52.29 -42.66
C LEU A 539 -20.90 53.50 -41.76
N HIS A 540 -20.03 53.81 -40.77
CA HIS A 540 -19.21 55.05 -40.76
C HIS A 540 -18.25 55.17 -39.55
N GLN A 541 -16.95 55.28 -39.88
CA GLN A 541 -15.93 56.26 -39.41
C GLN A 541 -16.01 56.92 -38.01
N ARG A 542 -14.90 56.81 -37.23
CA ARG A 542 -13.88 57.88 -37.04
C ARG A 542 -12.73 57.46 -36.09
N SER A 543 -11.51 57.88 -36.43
CA SER A 543 -10.28 57.93 -35.59
C SER A 543 -9.89 59.43 -35.41
N PRO A 544 -8.80 59.85 -34.72
CA PRO A 544 -7.69 59.09 -34.10
C PRO A 544 -7.21 59.59 -32.70
N GLY A 545 -6.16 58.95 -32.14
CA GLY A 545 -5.37 59.46 -31.02
C GLY A 545 -4.12 58.59 -30.73
N LEU A 546 -2.91 59.16 -30.87
CA LEU A 546 -1.62 58.47 -30.65
C LEU A 546 -1.07 58.68 -29.22
N ARG A 547 -0.33 57.69 -28.68
CA ARG A 547 1.11 57.84 -28.28
C ARG A 547 1.77 56.55 -27.72
N GLN A 548 2.92 56.19 -28.30
CA GLN A 548 4.19 55.66 -27.73
C GLN A 548 4.16 54.36 -26.86
N LEU A 549 4.69 53.21 -27.32
CA LEU A 549 6.11 52.69 -27.38
C LEU A 549 6.44 51.73 -26.20
N PRO A 550 7.39 50.76 -26.28
CA PRO A 550 7.92 50.00 -27.43
C PRO A 550 7.93 48.44 -27.19
N PRO A 551 8.30 47.61 -28.19
CA PRO A 551 8.64 46.19 -27.98
C PRO A 551 10.13 45.85 -28.23
N LEU A 552 10.69 44.92 -27.44
CA LEU A 552 11.93 44.18 -27.75
C LEU A 552 11.57 42.71 -28.02
N LEU A 553 11.79 42.19 -29.23
CA LEU A 553 13.04 41.62 -29.77
C LEU A 553 13.36 40.22 -29.23
N LEU A 554 13.06 39.21 -30.07
CA LEU A 554 13.78 37.95 -30.09
C LEU A 554 14.21 37.67 -31.54
N HIS A 555 15.51 37.41 -31.70
CA HIS A 555 16.21 37.41 -32.98
C HIS A 555 16.31 35.97 -33.50
N VAL A 556 16.00 35.73 -34.78
CA VAL A 556 16.35 34.49 -35.49
C VAL A 556 16.97 34.89 -36.84
N PRO A 557 18.27 34.64 -37.07
CA PRO A 557 18.88 34.84 -38.39
C PRO A 557 18.51 33.67 -39.33
N GLY A 558 18.62 33.88 -40.64
CA GLY A 558 18.38 32.81 -41.62
C GLY A 558 18.98 33.09 -43.00
N ARG A 559 18.71 32.17 -43.94
CA ARG A 559 19.10 32.18 -45.38
C ARG A 559 20.61 31.92 -45.63
N LEU A 560 21.06 31.30 -46.73
CA LEU A 560 20.39 30.65 -47.88
C LEU A 560 21.38 29.72 -48.63
N GLY A 561 20.89 28.63 -49.23
CA GLY A 561 21.31 28.24 -50.60
C GLY A 561 21.81 26.81 -50.87
N GLN A 562 21.03 26.04 -51.67
CA GLN A 562 21.40 25.05 -52.73
C GLN A 562 22.44 23.93 -52.42
N GLN A 563 22.37 22.67 -52.91
CA GLN A 563 21.46 21.94 -53.83
C GLN A 563 21.68 20.39 -53.68
N LEU A 564 20.80 19.56 -54.27
CA LEU A 564 21.02 18.14 -54.70
C LEU A 564 21.40 17.09 -53.62
N HIS A 565 20.58 16.08 -53.28
CA HIS A 565 20.25 14.92 -54.15
C HIS A 565 19.00 14.11 -53.67
N ARG A 566 18.66 13.04 -54.42
CA ARG A 566 17.34 12.36 -54.44
C ARG A 566 17.12 11.28 -53.36
N LEU A 567 15.89 11.16 -52.89
CA LEU A 567 15.30 9.95 -52.25
C LEU A 567 14.53 9.10 -53.28
N PRO A 568 14.41 7.78 -53.05
CA PRO A 568 13.27 6.98 -53.52
C PRO A 568 12.49 6.30 -52.36
N PRO A 569 11.15 6.08 -52.49
CA PRO A 569 10.32 5.46 -51.47
C PRO A 569 10.09 3.94 -51.65
N CYS A 570 9.49 3.32 -50.63
CA CYS A 570 9.09 1.89 -50.58
C CYS A 570 8.05 1.48 -51.64
N PRO A 571 7.97 0.17 -51.95
CA PRO A 571 6.73 -0.48 -52.37
C PRO A 571 6.27 -1.63 -51.44
N ARG A 572 4.96 -1.94 -51.53
CA ARG A 572 4.26 -3.07 -50.88
C ARG A 572 4.31 -4.33 -51.78
N LEU A 573 4.20 -5.57 -51.25
CA LEU A 573 3.12 -6.53 -51.63
C LEU A 573 3.09 -7.88 -50.83
N ARG A 574 2.06 -8.68 -51.14
CA ARG A 574 1.41 -9.80 -50.44
C ARG A 574 2.05 -11.20 -50.57
N ARG A 575 1.70 -12.09 -49.60
CA ARG A 575 1.37 -13.55 -49.66
C ARG A 575 2.01 -14.47 -50.73
N ALA A 576 2.56 -15.61 -50.28
CA ALA A 576 2.08 -16.98 -50.62
C ALA A 576 2.75 -18.09 -49.76
N LEU A 577 2.06 -19.23 -49.57
CA LEU A 577 2.57 -20.54 -49.10
C LEU A 577 3.12 -21.34 -50.33
N PRO A 578 3.93 -22.44 -50.22
CA PRO A 578 3.44 -23.73 -49.67
C PRO A 578 4.44 -24.83 -49.16
N LEU A 579 3.87 -25.83 -48.45
CA LEU A 579 4.13 -27.30 -48.43
C LEU A 579 5.48 -27.99 -48.03
N LEU A 580 5.33 -29.07 -47.25
CA LEU A 580 6.24 -30.20 -46.88
C LEU A 580 6.20 -31.34 -47.94
N PRO A 581 6.78 -32.58 -47.80
CA PRO A 581 7.69 -33.26 -46.81
C PRO A 581 8.91 -33.94 -47.56
N PRO A 582 9.50 -35.16 -47.27
CA PRO A 582 9.48 -36.10 -46.11
C PRO A 582 10.81 -36.80 -45.65
N SER A 583 10.81 -37.25 -44.38
CA SER A 583 11.20 -38.57 -43.78
C SER A 583 12.56 -39.32 -43.94
N ALA A 584 12.89 -40.04 -42.84
CA ALA A 584 13.84 -41.18 -42.65
C ALA A 584 15.37 -40.88 -42.62
N GLY A 585 16.23 -41.61 -41.87
CA GLY A 585 16.04 -42.69 -40.88
C GLY A 585 17.36 -43.44 -40.53
N PHE A 586 17.35 -44.24 -39.45
CA PHE A 586 18.34 -45.28 -39.04
C PHE A 586 19.71 -44.93 -38.38
N LEU A 587 19.98 -45.69 -37.29
CA LEU A 587 21.28 -46.00 -36.62
C LEU A 587 21.88 -47.31 -37.25
N PRO A 588 22.98 -47.99 -36.79
CA PRO A 588 23.89 -47.75 -35.63
C PRO A 588 25.43 -48.09 -35.83
N ARG A 589 26.20 -48.03 -34.71
CA ARG A 589 27.46 -48.77 -34.34
C ARG A 589 28.85 -48.35 -34.90
N GLY A 590 29.81 -48.15 -33.98
CA GLY A 590 31.27 -48.28 -34.21
C GLY A 590 32.18 -47.66 -33.11
N ARG A 591 33.10 -48.42 -32.49
CA ARG A 591 34.15 -47.94 -31.54
C ARG A 591 35.42 -47.50 -32.33
N ALA A 592 36.49 -46.84 -31.83
CA ALA A 592 37.01 -46.67 -30.46
C ALA A 592 38.04 -45.50 -30.32
N ALA A 593 38.30 -45.10 -29.06
CA ALA A 593 39.58 -44.63 -28.45
C ALA A 593 40.32 -43.37 -28.96
N ARG A 594 40.49 -42.37 -28.05
CA ARG A 594 41.79 -41.87 -27.51
C ARG A 594 41.55 -40.97 -26.27
N GLY A 595 42.57 -40.83 -25.41
CA GLY A 595 42.45 -40.38 -24.01
C GLY A 595 42.64 -38.87 -23.73
N PRO A 596 42.71 -38.48 -22.44
CA PRO A 596 42.61 -37.07 -21.99
C PRO A 596 43.96 -36.32 -21.88
N PRO A 597 43.93 -34.96 -21.87
CA PRO A 597 45.08 -34.10 -21.57
C PRO A 597 45.30 -33.85 -20.04
N PRO A 598 46.44 -33.27 -19.62
CA PRO A 598 47.03 -33.57 -18.31
C PRO A 598 46.98 -32.46 -17.23
N SER A 599 47.30 -32.85 -16.00
CA SER A 599 47.62 -31.98 -14.85
C SER A 599 49.13 -31.80 -14.66
N PRO A 600 49.63 -30.64 -14.18
CA PRO A 600 51.00 -30.45 -13.68
C PRO A 600 51.15 -30.76 -12.16
N PRO A 601 52.39 -30.89 -11.63
CA PRO A 601 52.69 -31.78 -10.48
C PRO A 601 53.07 -31.09 -9.15
N ASP A 602 53.51 -31.89 -8.17
CA ASP A 602 53.69 -31.57 -6.74
C ASP A 602 55.07 -32.10 -6.20
N LEU A 603 55.44 -31.76 -4.95
CA LEU A 603 56.59 -32.22 -4.11
C LEU A 603 58.00 -31.57 -4.39
N ARG A 604 58.93 -31.31 -3.43
CA ARG A 604 59.02 -31.38 -1.94
C ARG A 604 60.26 -30.57 -1.41
N GLU A 605 60.37 -30.33 -0.08
CA GLU A 605 61.47 -29.56 0.62
C GLU A 605 62.85 -30.28 0.74
N PRO A 606 63.93 -29.61 1.26
CA PRO A 606 64.23 -29.55 2.73
C PRO A 606 64.90 -28.25 3.29
N GLY A 607 64.97 -28.07 4.63
CA GLY A 607 65.64 -26.95 5.38
C GLY A 607 67.17 -27.13 5.63
N PRO A 608 67.83 -26.63 6.72
CA PRO A 608 67.38 -25.90 7.94
C PRO A 608 68.34 -24.76 8.49
N LEU A 609 68.15 -24.35 9.78
CA LEU A 609 69.08 -23.66 10.75
C LEU A 609 69.25 -22.11 10.78
N GLY A 610 69.19 -21.50 11.99
CA GLY A 610 69.82 -20.19 12.30
C GLY A 610 69.16 -19.25 13.36
N HIS A 611 69.52 -19.41 14.65
CA HIS A 611 69.43 -18.37 15.72
C HIS A 611 70.88 -17.95 16.12
N PRO A 612 71.19 -16.92 16.98
CA PRO A 612 70.35 -16.22 17.98
C PRO A 612 70.55 -14.67 18.13
N LEU A 613 69.95 -14.12 19.21
CA LEU A 613 70.16 -12.79 19.87
C LEU A 613 69.32 -11.60 19.30
N ARG A 614 68.90 -10.55 20.04
CA ARG A 614 68.88 -10.26 21.50
C ARG A 614 67.83 -9.18 21.91
N HIS A 615 67.63 -9.01 23.22
CA HIS A 615 67.07 -7.86 23.98
C HIS A 615 65.64 -7.30 23.72
N VAL A 616 64.75 -7.68 24.65
CA VAL A 616 63.55 -7.01 25.23
C VAL A 616 64.05 -6.08 26.38
N PRO A 617 63.36 -5.03 26.93
CA PRO A 617 61.91 -4.79 27.18
C PRO A 617 61.37 -3.38 26.74
N GLN A 618 60.14 -2.90 27.00
CA GLN A 618 59.05 -3.23 27.96
C GLN A 618 57.67 -2.70 27.45
N GLY A 619 56.51 -3.21 27.91
CA GLY A 619 55.20 -2.57 27.63
C GLY A 619 53.93 -3.44 27.56
N ARG A 620 53.62 -4.23 28.62
CA ARG A 620 52.33 -4.93 28.83
C ARG A 620 51.34 -4.00 29.57
N ALA A 621 50.02 -4.24 29.70
CA ALA A 621 49.00 -5.04 28.97
C ALA A 621 47.59 -4.72 29.55
N ARG A 622 46.54 -5.33 28.97
CA ARG A 622 45.12 -5.38 29.42
C ARG A 622 44.91 -5.73 30.90
N TRP A 623 43.69 -5.55 31.43
CA TRP A 623 42.89 -6.62 32.11
C TRP A 623 41.37 -6.31 32.14
N LEU A 624 40.58 -7.32 32.52
CA LEU A 624 39.10 -7.40 32.53
C LEU A 624 38.52 -7.39 33.98
N ALA A 625 37.18 -7.35 34.07
CA ALA A 625 36.29 -7.33 35.27
C ALA A 625 36.52 -8.48 36.32
N PRO A 626 35.86 -8.55 37.52
CA PRO A 626 34.39 -8.46 37.75
C PRO A 626 33.90 -7.89 39.14
N GLN A 627 32.78 -8.39 39.69
CA GLN A 627 31.85 -7.79 40.68
C GLN A 627 31.99 -8.24 42.17
N LEU A 628 31.15 -7.63 43.04
CA LEU A 628 30.55 -8.07 44.34
C LEU A 628 31.07 -7.44 45.68
N ALA A 629 30.15 -7.34 46.65
CA ALA A 629 30.18 -6.53 47.91
C ALA A 629 30.20 -7.44 49.19
N PRO A 630 29.78 -7.06 50.42
CA PRO A 630 29.55 -5.75 51.10
C PRO A 630 30.12 -5.65 52.56
N ALA A 631 30.09 -4.47 53.23
CA ALA A 631 30.01 -4.29 54.72
C ALA A 631 29.95 -2.80 55.18
N GLY A 632 29.37 -2.51 56.35
CA GLY A 632 29.50 -1.25 57.14
C GLY A 632 29.88 -1.59 58.61
N PRO A 633 29.63 -0.77 59.67
CA PRO A 633 29.12 0.62 59.77
C PRO A 633 29.96 1.55 60.71
N GLY A 634 29.50 2.78 61.04
CA GLY A 634 30.09 3.63 62.12
C GLY A 634 29.34 4.96 62.43
N LEU A 635 29.14 5.30 63.72
CA LEU A 635 28.49 6.53 64.29
C LEU A 635 29.55 7.61 64.67
N GLU A 636 29.33 8.83 65.19
CA GLU A 636 28.23 9.77 65.60
C GLU A 636 28.77 11.21 65.30
N GLY A 637 28.05 12.35 65.15
CA GLY A 637 26.63 12.75 65.21
C GLY A 637 26.44 14.10 65.97
N ARG A 638 25.18 14.59 66.12
CA ARG A 638 24.74 15.94 66.60
C ARG A 638 25.14 17.11 65.65
N LYS A 639 24.38 18.20 65.42
CA LYS A 639 23.00 18.69 65.70
C LYS A 639 22.74 19.85 64.66
N ASP A 640 21.60 20.52 64.48
CA ASP A 640 20.32 20.61 65.21
C ASP A 640 19.14 21.06 64.29
N THR A 641 17.93 21.16 64.86
CA THR A 641 16.74 21.97 64.46
C THR A 641 16.26 22.05 62.99
N SER A 642 15.09 21.42 62.77
CA SER A 642 14.13 21.53 61.66
C SER A 642 13.04 22.60 61.98
N PRO A 643 11.80 22.65 61.39
CA PRO A 643 11.26 22.05 60.14
C PRO A 643 10.30 22.98 59.31
N GLY A 644 9.81 22.47 58.17
CA GLY A 644 8.42 22.73 57.71
C GLY A 644 8.27 23.13 56.22
N GLN A 645 7.35 22.59 55.42
CA GLN A 645 6.37 21.50 55.62
C GLN A 645 6.11 20.79 54.28
N SER A 646 5.68 19.53 54.34
CA SER A 646 5.21 18.72 53.20
C SER A 646 3.72 18.36 53.37
N CYS A 647 3.01 18.19 52.24
CA CYS A 647 1.90 17.25 51.95
C CYS A 647 0.78 17.01 53.01
N PRO A 648 -0.52 16.83 52.61
CA PRO A 648 -0.89 15.54 52.00
C PRO A 648 -2.17 15.48 51.11
N CYS A 649 -2.37 14.32 50.47
CA CYS A 649 -3.69 13.75 50.07
C CYS A 649 -4.41 13.17 51.34
N PRO A 650 -5.52 12.39 51.32
CA PRO A 650 -6.42 11.91 50.25
C PRO A 650 -7.91 12.20 50.66
N PRO A 651 -8.95 11.35 50.47
CA PRO A 651 -9.21 10.25 49.51
C PRO A 651 -10.56 10.32 48.75
N PHE A 652 -10.65 9.69 47.58
CA PHE A 652 -11.44 8.47 47.31
C PHE A 652 -11.14 7.91 45.92
#